data_AF-H6C886-F1
#
_entry.id   AF-H6C886-F1
#
_cell.length_a   1.000
_cell.length_b   1.000
_cell.length_c   1.000
_cell.angle_alpha   90.00
_cell.angle_beta   90.00
_cell.angle_gamma   90.00
#
_symmetry.space_group_name_H-M   'P 1'
#
loop_
_entity.id
_entity.type
_entity.pdbx_description
1 polymer ?
#
loop_
_entity_poly.entity_id
_entity_poly.type
_entity_poly.pdbx_seq_one_letter_code
_entity_poly.pdbx_strand_id
1 'polypeptide(L)'
;MWLDRLAGGAASPSGSLTPSRPYSPSPRKGERSHLAPAQRAGYNLSANKSSTSLDLSANSSTTSLSAPPRPAVNGSSLRFEQRPPPDVPDPLKVLGDILGNRPKQNGADSVTSAGKGTGAPGRRKTEVNIDFGGLSLDEFVDQDIPEAAVDNRQSSAIPIPAKENRQKYEDFHNSIAECDQVLKTVETYLTNFQAELGQVSAEIENLQARSVQLNAKLDNRRKVEKLLGPAVEDVTLSPMTVRSLAEGAIDETFLKALNEVEARSAMIEAKEDKGEDVKALQDLKPLLENLKARAVERIRDYIVAQIKALRAPNINAQIIQQQSFLEYKDLYAFLARNHAVLAEEIGQAYVNTMRWYYSSHFARYQQSLEKLQLHVYDQHDLLGSEPAPARRNVQSSKPSTAAAHAANPPHHHQHDAYSLGRRDEILRSKNDAALPAYLAEDNSKTSAQAHHIEIPFRNFNRALIDNVCAEYFVVTELFSTSTYHQISRRVSEIFEPTFAIGHNLTKHLVEHTNDGLGLLLCVRLNQHFAFELQRRKVPVADSYINLTNILLWPRFQMVMDLHCESLKKVPAPTAHGYRGAAAAFSLVGGGSGSDPSKAASVAPHAITQRFGQFLHGILMLSAEAGDDEPVSNSLARLRSEYETLMGKLAKGAGGDASKRQRFLYNNYSLVLTIISDTKGKLAEEQKEHFGALVRDNKSR
;
A
#
# COMPACT_ATOMS: atom_id res chain seq x y z
N MET A 1 18.58 -21.53 2.32
CA MET A 1 17.19 -21.10 2.04
C MET A 1 16.68 -19.90 2.87
N TRP A 2 17.32 -19.44 3.96
CA TRP A 2 16.85 -18.25 4.71
C TRP A 2 17.25 -16.90 4.05
N LEU A 3 18.38 -16.88 3.35
CA LEU A 3 18.98 -15.69 2.74
C LEU A 3 18.71 -15.52 1.24
N ASP A 4 18.20 -16.55 0.55
CA ASP A 4 17.69 -16.46 -0.84
C ASP A 4 16.47 -15.53 -0.97
N ARG A 5 16.02 -14.95 0.14
CA ARG A 5 14.73 -14.29 0.31
C ARG A 5 14.78 -12.78 0.06
N LEU A 6 15.97 -12.20 -0.14
CA LEU A 6 16.16 -10.77 -0.45
C LEU A 6 16.37 -10.48 -1.95
N ALA A 7 16.56 -11.51 -2.78
CA ALA A 7 16.82 -11.35 -4.22
C ALA A 7 15.54 -11.24 -5.10
N GLY A 8 14.34 -11.38 -4.53
CA GLY A 8 13.08 -11.48 -5.27
C GLY A 8 12.39 -10.18 -5.70
N GLY A 9 13.05 -9.01 -5.57
CA GLY A 9 12.40 -7.69 -5.71
C GLY A 9 12.55 -6.96 -7.05
N ALA A 10 13.37 -7.44 -7.99
CA ALA A 10 13.61 -6.72 -9.25
C ALA A 10 12.87 -7.38 -10.43
N ALA A 11 11.62 -6.97 -10.67
CA ALA A 11 10.88 -7.30 -11.88
C ALA A 11 11.09 -6.21 -12.95
N SER A 12 11.74 -6.56 -14.07
CA SER A 12 11.57 -5.93 -15.40
C SER A 12 12.28 -6.74 -16.51
N PRO A 13 11.83 -6.64 -17.78
CA PRO A 13 11.57 -7.81 -18.62
C PRO A 13 12.75 -8.27 -19.48
N SER A 14 12.79 -9.58 -19.76
CA SER A 14 13.71 -10.20 -20.72
C SER A 14 13.33 -9.88 -22.17
N GLY A 15 14.29 -9.36 -22.93
CA GLY A 15 14.27 -9.31 -24.39
C GLY A 15 14.78 -10.63 -24.97
N SER A 16 14.02 -11.15 -25.94
CA SER A 16 14.23 -12.39 -26.69
C SER A 16 15.42 -12.35 -27.65
N LEU A 17 16.21 -13.43 -27.74
CA LEU A 17 16.76 -13.97 -29.00
C LEU A 17 16.94 -15.49 -28.91
N THR A 18 16.24 -16.23 -29.77
CA THR A 18 16.33 -17.68 -30.07
C THR A 18 17.30 -17.94 -31.25
N PRO A 19 17.52 -19.17 -31.80
CA PRO A 19 17.18 -20.54 -31.36
C PRO A 19 18.34 -21.56 -31.45
N SER A 20 18.29 -22.67 -30.71
CA SER A 20 18.80 -23.96 -31.21
C SER A 20 17.98 -25.14 -30.63
N ARG A 21 17.81 -26.16 -31.47
CA ARG A 21 16.81 -27.24 -31.44
C ARG A 21 16.82 -28.17 -30.20
N PRO A 22 15.72 -28.91 -29.95
CA PRO A 22 15.50 -29.70 -28.75
C PRO A 22 15.98 -31.16 -28.89
N TYR A 23 16.41 -31.74 -27.78
CA TYR A 23 16.55 -33.19 -27.61
C TYR A 23 15.61 -33.64 -26.48
N SER A 24 14.59 -34.42 -26.83
CA SER A 24 13.76 -35.16 -25.88
C SER A 24 14.52 -36.38 -25.36
N PRO A 25 14.19 -36.88 -24.15
CA PRO A 25 13.43 -38.13 -24.17
C PRO A 25 12.31 -38.22 -23.11
N SER A 26 11.33 -39.04 -23.50
CA SER A 26 10.12 -39.48 -22.80
C SER A 26 10.31 -40.13 -21.42
N PRO A 27 9.25 -40.16 -20.57
CA PRO A 27 9.23 -40.90 -19.32
C PRO A 27 8.83 -42.38 -19.52
N ARG A 28 9.46 -43.28 -18.75
CA ARG A 28 9.09 -44.70 -18.67
C ARG A 28 7.85 -44.91 -17.78
N LYS A 29 6.90 -45.68 -18.32
CA LYS A 29 5.75 -46.31 -17.66
C LYS A 29 6.09 -47.70 -17.10
N GLY A 30 5.31 -48.13 -16.11
CA GLY A 30 5.05 -49.52 -15.71
C GLY A 30 5.16 -49.70 -14.19
N GLU A 31 4.24 -50.30 -13.42
CA GLU A 31 3.07 -51.16 -13.65
C GLU A 31 2.19 -51.13 -12.36
N ARG A 32 0.86 -50.89 -12.47
CA ARG A 32 -0.26 -51.87 -12.36
C ARG A 32 -0.42 -52.62 -11.01
N SER A 33 -1.53 -52.33 -10.31
CA SER A 33 -2.65 -53.27 -10.03
C SER A 33 -3.70 -52.52 -9.17
N HIS A 34 -4.86 -52.16 -9.74
CA HIS A 34 -6.12 -52.94 -9.78
C HIS A 34 -6.73 -53.21 -8.40
N LEU A 35 -7.83 -52.51 -8.09
CA LEU A 35 -9.18 -53.10 -7.92
C LEU A 35 -10.25 -51.98 -7.89
N ALA A 36 -11.24 -52.14 -8.78
CA ALA A 36 -12.44 -51.32 -9.02
C ALA A 36 -13.60 -51.78 -8.09
N PRO A 37 -14.91 -51.40 -8.22
CA PRO A 37 -15.64 -50.69 -9.31
C PRO A 37 -16.47 -49.46 -8.85
N ALA A 38 -16.60 -48.39 -9.62
CA ALA A 38 -17.42 -48.14 -10.83
C ALA A 38 -18.92 -47.91 -10.57
N GLN A 39 -19.38 -46.67 -10.80
CA GLN A 39 -20.62 -46.38 -11.53
C GLN A 39 -20.52 -45.01 -12.21
N ARG A 40 -21.01 -44.93 -13.44
CA ARG A 40 -20.89 -43.81 -14.40
C ARG A 40 -22.30 -43.38 -14.83
N ALA A 41 -22.32 -42.26 -15.58
CA ALA A 41 -23.43 -41.61 -16.30
C ALA A 41 -24.27 -40.66 -15.44
N GLY A 42 -24.72 -39.49 -15.90
CA GLY A 42 -24.66 -38.86 -17.22
C GLY A 42 -25.54 -37.60 -17.19
N TYR A 43 -25.18 -36.64 -18.04
CA TYR A 43 -25.91 -35.52 -18.65
C TYR A 43 -27.39 -35.21 -18.31
N ASN A 44 -27.64 -33.88 -18.30
CA ASN A 44 -28.75 -33.13 -18.94
C ASN A 44 -30.06 -32.78 -18.18
N LEU A 45 -30.36 -31.46 -18.24
CA LEU A 45 -31.61 -30.78 -18.60
C LEU A 45 -32.86 -30.85 -17.69
N SER A 46 -33.25 -29.65 -17.23
CA SER A 46 -34.59 -29.02 -17.24
C SER A 46 -35.84 -29.91 -17.35
N ALA A 47 -36.78 -29.75 -16.40
CA ALA A 47 -38.13 -29.23 -16.65
C ALA A 47 -39.05 -29.34 -15.42
N ASN A 48 -39.85 -28.29 -15.23
CA ASN A 48 -41.20 -28.24 -14.65
C ASN A 48 -41.79 -29.51 -14.02
N LYS A 49 -42.33 -29.34 -12.80
CA LYS A 49 -43.67 -29.84 -12.46
C LYS A 49 -44.27 -29.07 -11.29
N SER A 50 -45.45 -28.54 -11.54
CA SER A 50 -46.45 -28.07 -10.59
C SER A 50 -47.11 -29.26 -9.88
N SER A 51 -47.38 -29.10 -8.58
CA SER A 51 -48.48 -29.82 -7.91
C SER A 51 -49.04 -28.95 -6.80
N THR A 52 -50.31 -28.64 -6.97
CA THR A 52 -51.23 -27.92 -6.09
C THR A 52 -51.58 -28.74 -4.84
N SER A 53 -51.57 -28.09 -3.67
CA SER A 53 -52.43 -28.46 -2.55
C SER A 53 -52.95 -27.19 -1.90
N LEU A 54 -54.27 -27.04 -1.94
CA LEU A 54 -55.06 -26.04 -1.23
C LEU A 54 -54.89 -26.25 0.28
N ASP A 55 -54.67 -25.16 1.01
CA ASP A 55 -55.26 -25.02 2.34
C ASP A 55 -55.53 -23.55 2.68
N LEU A 56 -56.69 -23.37 3.29
CA LEU A 56 -57.38 -22.13 3.56
C LEU A 56 -56.93 -21.53 4.90
N SER A 57 -56.33 -20.34 4.88
CA SER A 57 -56.53 -19.36 5.97
C SER A 57 -56.12 -17.97 5.52
N ALA A 58 -57.05 -17.04 5.67
CA ALA A 58 -57.00 -15.67 5.21
C ALA A 58 -56.05 -14.75 6.02
N ASN A 59 -55.75 -13.60 5.41
CA ASN A 59 -55.17 -12.38 5.96
C ASN A 59 -53.66 -12.36 6.27
N SER A 60 -52.86 -11.83 5.33
CA SER A 60 -52.22 -10.51 5.48
C SER A 60 -51.26 -10.23 4.32
N SER A 61 -51.49 -9.10 3.63
CA SER A 61 -50.71 -8.65 2.48
C SER A 61 -49.40 -8.00 2.93
N THR A 62 -48.27 -8.56 2.51
CA THR A 62 -46.99 -7.85 2.43
C THR A 62 -46.34 -8.15 1.08
N THR A 63 -46.18 -7.12 0.24
CA THR A 63 -45.28 -7.17 -0.92
C THR A 63 -44.50 -5.87 -0.97
N SER A 64 -43.25 -5.94 -0.54
CA SER A 64 -42.20 -4.99 -0.84
C SER A 64 -41.58 -5.36 -2.20
N LEU A 65 -41.48 -4.39 -3.10
CA LEU A 65 -40.70 -4.49 -4.34
C LEU A 65 -39.54 -3.49 -4.26
N SER A 66 -38.35 -3.98 -4.57
CA SER A 66 -37.11 -3.22 -4.67
C SER A 66 -36.84 -2.72 -6.10
N ALA A 67 -36.36 -1.47 -6.13
CA ALA A 67 -35.76 -0.59 -7.16
C ALA A 67 -35.48 -1.05 -8.61
N PRO A 68 -35.40 -0.06 -9.53
CA PRO A 68 -34.08 0.25 -10.10
C PRO A 68 -33.75 1.77 -10.24
N PRO A 69 -32.47 2.12 -10.50
CA PRO A 69 -31.99 3.49 -10.72
C PRO A 69 -32.03 3.96 -12.20
N ARG A 70 -31.83 5.28 -12.39
CA ARG A 70 -31.88 6.18 -13.59
C ARG A 70 -30.80 5.88 -14.67
N PRO A 71 -30.58 6.66 -15.78
CA PRO A 71 -31.28 7.86 -16.37
C PRO A 71 -31.44 7.88 -17.93
N ALA A 72 -32.20 8.87 -18.49
CA ALA A 72 -31.85 9.77 -19.63
C ALA A 72 -33.02 10.23 -20.56
N VAL A 73 -33.12 11.57 -20.69
CA VAL A 73 -33.33 12.39 -21.91
C VAL A 73 -34.73 12.56 -22.56
N ASN A 74 -35.12 13.85 -22.66
CA ASN A 74 -35.95 14.58 -23.63
C ASN A 74 -37.12 13.91 -24.36
N GLY A 75 -38.29 14.56 -24.28
CA GLY A 75 -39.35 14.39 -25.28
C GLY A 75 -40.67 14.99 -24.84
N SER A 76 -40.89 16.27 -25.17
CA SER A 76 -42.18 16.96 -25.09
C SER A 76 -43.12 16.46 -26.19
N SER A 77 -44.24 15.84 -25.83
CA SER A 77 -45.44 15.64 -26.64
C SER A 77 -46.52 15.12 -25.68
N LEU A 78 -47.69 15.73 -25.48
CA LEU A 78 -48.74 15.97 -26.45
C LEU A 78 -49.69 17.05 -25.91
N ARG A 79 -49.78 18.18 -26.63
CA ARG A 79 -51.01 18.98 -26.68
C ARG A 79 -51.96 18.24 -27.62
N PHE A 80 -53.14 17.85 -27.13
CA PHE A 80 -54.25 17.46 -28.00
C PHE A 80 -55.18 18.67 -28.14
N GLU A 81 -54.90 19.49 -29.16
CA GLU A 81 -55.89 20.35 -29.79
C GLU A 81 -56.63 19.49 -30.83
N GLN A 82 -57.92 19.25 -30.64
CA GLN A 82 -58.79 18.76 -31.71
C GLN A 82 -59.29 19.97 -32.52
N ARG A 83 -58.82 20.11 -33.76
CA ARG A 83 -59.46 20.96 -34.78
C ARG A 83 -60.68 20.22 -35.34
N PRO A 84 -61.85 20.86 -35.45
CA PRO A 84 -63.02 20.29 -36.09
C PRO A 84 -62.90 20.27 -37.64
N PRO A 85 -63.71 19.45 -38.34
CA PRO A 85 -63.67 19.27 -39.80
C PRO A 85 -63.96 20.56 -40.59
N PRO A 86 -63.49 20.67 -41.84
CA PRO A 86 -63.43 21.93 -42.60
C PRO A 86 -64.77 22.51 -43.09
N ASP A 87 -65.91 21.91 -42.74
CA ASP A 87 -67.25 22.29 -43.26
C ASP A 87 -68.25 22.75 -42.18
N VAL A 88 -67.77 23.17 -41.00
CA VAL A 88 -68.62 23.72 -39.94
C VAL A 88 -68.15 25.14 -39.57
N PRO A 89 -68.98 26.18 -39.77
CA PRO A 89 -68.63 27.53 -39.33
C PRO A 89 -68.55 27.61 -37.80
N ASP A 90 -67.50 28.28 -37.31
CA ASP A 90 -67.12 28.39 -35.90
C ASP A 90 -68.32 28.82 -35.01
N PRO A 91 -68.72 28.03 -34.00
CA PRO A 91 -69.96 28.24 -33.23
C PRO A 91 -70.01 29.59 -32.50
N LEU A 92 -68.87 30.20 -32.20
CA LEU A 92 -68.81 31.53 -31.59
C LEU A 92 -69.15 32.67 -32.57
N LYS A 93 -68.94 32.47 -33.89
CA LYS A 93 -69.36 33.43 -34.92
C LYS A 93 -70.86 33.38 -35.17
N VAL A 94 -71.44 32.17 -35.16
CA VAL A 94 -72.89 31.96 -35.30
C VAL A 94 -73.65 32.55 -34.10
N LEU A 95 -73.13 32.38 -32.88
CA LEU A 95 -73.69 33.00 -31.68
C LEU A 95 -73.51 34.53 -31.69
N GLY A 96 -72.40 35.04 -32.22
CA GLY A 96 -72.17 36.48 -32.42
C GLY A 96 -73.15 37.13 -33.40
N ASP A 97 -73.51 36.43 -34.48
CA ASP A 97 -74.50 36.89 -35.48
C ASP A 97 -75.94 36.82 -34.95
N ILE A 98 -76.28 35.82 -34.11
CA ILE A 98 -77.62 35.67 -33.51
C ILE A 98 -77.86 36.69 -32.37
N LEU A 99 -76.81 37.08 -31.63
CA LEU A 99 -76.89 38.07 -30.55
C LEU A 99 -76.76 39.54 -31.03
N GLY A 100 -76.71 39.78 -32.35
CA GLY A 100 -76.80 41.12 -32.93
C GLY A 100 -75.63 42.06 -32.64
N ASN A 101 -74.50 41.56 -32.15
CA ASN A 101 -73.34 42.36 -31.79
C ASN A 101 -72.25 42.26 -32.86
N ARG A 102 -72.31 43.12 -33.88
CA ARG A 102 -71.16 43.38 -34.75
C ARG A 102 -70.09 44.13 -33.96
N PRO A 103 -68.86 43.59 -33.78
CA PRO A 103 -67.78 44.36 -33.18
C PRO A 103 -67.22 45.36 -34.20
N LYS A 104 -67.45 46.65 -33.95
CA LYS A 104 -66.60 47.71 -34.49
C LYS A 104 -65.23 47.61 -33.82
N GLN A 105 -64.27 47.16 -34.61
CA GLN A 105 -62.84 47.49 -34.63
C GLN A 105 -62.25 48.18 -33.38
N ASN A 106 -61.34 47.47 -32.72
CA ASN A 106 -60.46 47.98 -31.68
C ASN A 106 -59.65 49.20 -32.15
N GLY A 107 -59.64 50.23 -31.32
CA GLY A 107 -58.61 51.26 -31.25
C GLY A 107 -58.28 51.53 -29.78
N ALA A 108 -57.15 50.96 -29.35
CA ALA A 108 -56.17 51.44 -28.38
C ALA A 108 -56.61 52.22 -27.11
N ASP A 109 -56.10 51.70 -25.99
CA ASP A 109 -55.40 52.42 -24.91
C ASP A 109 -56.13 53.02 -23.71
N SER A 110 -55.60 52.57 -22.56
CA SER A 110 -55.31 53.32 -21.32
C SER A 110 -56.49 53.62 -20.37
N VAL A 111 -56.58 52.96 -19.22
CA VAL A 111 -55.86 53.19 -17.92
C VAL A 111 -56.70 54.04 -16.96
N THR A 112 -56.80 53.51 -15.72
CA THR A 112 -57.19 54.15 -14.44
C THR A 112 -58.64 54.60 -14.25
N SER A 113 -59.24 54.62 -13.07
CA SER A 113 -59.13 53.93 -11.76
C SER A 113 -60.15 54.63 -10.86
N ALA A 114 -60.83 53.89 -9.98
CA ALA A 114 -61.72 54.36 -8.90
C ALA A 114 -63.06 54.98 -9.37
N GLY A 115 -64.20 54.80 -8.70
CA GLY A 115 -64.50 54.11 -7.45
C GLY A 115 -65.77 54.74 -6.85
N LYS A 116 -66.77 53.91 -6.51
CA LYS A 116 -67.98 54.18 -5.68
C LYS A 116 -68.91 55.32 -6.16
N GLY A 117 -70.23 55.19 -6.23
CA GLY A 117 -71.17 54.17 -5.79
C GLY A 117 -72.60 54.74 -5.87
N THR A 118 -73.55 53.99 -5.33
CA THR A 118 -74.97 54.34 -5.08
C THR A 118 -75.96 54.19 -6.24
N GLY A 119 -77.15 53.66 -5.91
CA GLY A 119 -78.39 53.93 -6.64
C GLY A 119 -78.99 52.77 -7.45
N ALA A 120 -79.78 51.94 -6.76
CA ALA A 120 -81.15 51.49 -7.05
C ALA A 120 -81.70 51.36 -8.50
N PRO A 121 -82.67 50.45 -8.72
CA PRO A 121 -82.91 49.77 -9.99
C PRO A 121 -83.80 50.58 -10.96
N GLY A 122 -83.31 50.77 -12.18
CA GLY A 122 -84.04 51.43 -13.27
C GLY A 122 -84.73 50.44 -14.20
N ARG A 123 -86.04 50.29 -14.02
CA ARG A 123 -87.03 49.70 -14.95
C ARG A 123 -86.68 49.96 -16.43
N ARG A 124 -86.69 48.90 -17.26
CA ARG A 124 -87.21 48.99 -18.63
C ARG A 124 -88.59 48.38 -18.65
N LYS A 125 -89.54 49.26 -18.92
CA LYS A 125 -90.96 49.02 -19.15
C LYS A 125 -91.14 48.19 -20.42
N THR A 126 -91.90 47.12 -20.34
CA THR A 126 -92.78 46.68 -21.43
C THR A 126 -94.21 46.97 -20.97
N GLU A 127 -94.70 48.13 -21.40
CA GLU A 127 -96.10 48.54 -21.24
C GLU A 127 -96.94 47.64 -22.17
N VAL A 128 -97.75 46.74 -21.59
CA VAL A 128 -98.92 46.20 -22.28
C VAL A 128 -100.10 47.02 -21.77
N ASN A 129 -100.55 47.92 -22.63
CA ASN A 129 -101.66 48.83 -22.42
C ASN A 129 -102.97 48.03 -22.56
N ILE A 130 -103.70 47.80 -21.47
CA ILE A 130 -105.05 47.22 -21.50
C ILE A 130 -106.03 48.38 -21.56
N ASP A 131 -106.72 48.51 -22.68
CA ASP A 131 -107.65 49.59 -22.98
C ASP A 131 -109.04 49.30 -22.36
N PHE A 132 -109.42 50.06 -21.33
CA PHE A 132 -110.71 49.94 -20.62
C PHE A 132 -111.83 50.76 -21.28
N GLY A 133 -111.78 50.95 -22.60
CA GLY A 133 -112.91 51.51 -23.37
C GLY A 133 -113.35 52.90 -22.90
N GLY A 134 -112.42 53.70 -22.36
CA GLY A 134 -112.68 55.08 -21.95
C GLY A 134 -113.46 55.28 -20.64
N LEU A 135 -113.54 54.27 -19.76
CA LEU A 135 -114.16 54.38 -18.42
C LEU A 135 -113.15 54.07 -17.30
N SER A 136 -113.33 54.68 -16.13
CA SER A 136 -112.44 54.51 -14.97
C SER A 136 -112.79 53.25 -14.15
N LEU A 137 -111.79 52.65 -13.47
CA LEU A 137 -111.97 51.38 -12.74
C LEU A 137 -112.93 51.54 -11.53
N ASP A 138 -112.97 52.72 -10.92
CA ASP A 138 -113.90 53.04 -9.83
C ASP A 138 -115.36 53.10 -10.36
N GLU A 139 -115.57 53.54 -11.60
CA GLU A 139 -116.90 53.51 -12.27
C GLU A 139 -117.32 52.11 -12.77
N PHE A 140 -116.40 51.14 -12.83
CA PHE A 140 -116.71 49.75 -13.17
C PHE A 140 -117.08 48.90 -11.93
N VAL A 141 -116.67 49.33 -10.72
CA VAL A 141 -116.97 48.65 -9.46
C VAL A 141 -118.32 49.11 -8.87
N ASP A 142 -118.77 50.33 -9.16
CA ASP A 142 -120.02 50.93 -8.65
C ASP A 142 -121.28 50.66 -9.50
N GLN A 143 -121.25 49.69 -10.43
CA GLN A 143 -122.49 49.21 -11.06
C GLN A 143 -123.27 48.29 -10.12
N ASP A 144 -124.16 48.92 -9.36
CA ASP A 144 -125.12 48.24 -8.49
C ASP A 144 -126.16 47.42 -9.26
N ILE A 145 -126.38 46.24 -8.70
CA ILE A 145 -127.15 45.08 -9.16
C ILE A 145 -128.66 45.34 -8.98
N PRO A 146 -129.52 45.13 -10.00
CA PRO A 146 -130.95 45.03 -9.78
C PRO A 146 -131.40 43.56 -9.75
N GLU A 147 -131.53 43.00 -8.55
CA GLU A 147 -132.49 41.90 -8.32
C GLU A 147 -133.90 42.50 -8.26
N ALA A 148 -134.85 41.94 -9.01
CA ALA A 148 -136.26 42.16 -8.70
C ALA A 148 -137.09 40.89 -8.98
N ALA A 149 -137.30 40.14 -7.90
CA ALA A 149 -138.54 39.48 -7.49
C ALA A 149 -139.46 38.82 -8.55
N VAL A 150 -139.56 37.49 -8.45
CA VAL A 150 -140.78 36.65 -8.51
C VAL A 150 -142.08 37.35 -8.99
N ASP A 151 -142.54 37.08 -10.23
CA ASP A 151 -143.62 36.09 -10.51
C ASP A 151 -144.05 36.00 -12.00
N ASN A 152 -143.87 34.79 -12.57
CA ASN A 152 -144.79 34.03 -13.44
C ASN A 152 -145.46 34.65 -14.72
N ARG A 153 -145.00 34.28 -15.93
CA ARG A 153 -145.65 33.35 -16.91
C ARG A 153 -145.21 33.55 -18.40
N GLN A 154 -144.68 32.45 -18.98
CA GLN A 154 -144.78 31.93 -20.37
C GLN A 154 -143.96 32.48 -21.58
N SER A 155 -143.20 31.54 -22.18
CA SER A 155 -142.73 31.37 -23.59
C SER A 155 -141.64 32.34 -24.12
N SER A 156 -140.53 31.94 -24.77
CA SER A 156 -140.36 30.98 -25.90
C SER A 156 -138.86 30.64 -26.14
N ALA A 157 -138.58 29.56 -26.89
CA ALA A 157 -137.26 28.96 -27.14
C ALA A 157 -136.79 29.08 -28.61
N ILE A 158 -135.47 29.15 -28.92
CA ILE A 158 -134.81 28.73 -30.21
C ILE A 158 -133.28 28.38 -30.02
N PRO A 159 -132.69 27.31 -30.66
CA PRO A 159 -131.28 26.81 -30.48
C PRO A 159 -130.39 26.60 -31.75
N ILE A 160 -129.02 26.71 -31.76
CA ILE A 160 -128.08 26.12 -32.80
C ILE A 160 -126.58 25.96 -32.29
N PRO A 161 -125.60 25.25 -32.94
CA PRO A 161 -124.95 24.00 -32.48
C PRO A 161 -123.41 24.04 -32.18
N ALA A 162 -122.94 23.34 -31.14
CA ALA A 162 -121.59 23.42 -30.56
C ALA A 162 -120.64 22.20 -30.81
N LYS A 163 -120.78 21.47 -31.93
CA LYS A 163 -120.05 20.19 -32.11
C LYS A 163 -118.71 20.27 -32.88
N GLU A 164 -118.54 21.12 -33.89
CA GLU A 164 -117.33 21.11 -34.74
C GLU A 164 -116.12 21.82 -34.11
N ASN A 165 -116.33 22.90 -33.35
CA ASN A 165 -115.22 23.61 -32.71
C ASN A 165 -114.60 22.81 -31.55
N ARG A 166 -115.39 21.94 -30.91
CA ARG A 166 -114.92 21.12 -29.78
C ARG A 166 -113.78 20.20 -30.20
N GLN A 167 -113.86 19.56 -31.37
CA GLN A 167 -112.83 18.62 -31.83
C GLN A 167 -111.49 19.30 -32.14
N LYS A 168 -111.50 20.47 -32.80
CA LYS A 168 -110.25 21.20 -33.09
C LYS A 168 -109.56 21.70 -31.82
N TYR A 169 -110.33 22.14 -30.82
CA TYR A 169 -109.76 22.52 -29.53
C TYR A 169 -109.30 21.30 -28.72
N GLU A 170 -109.98 20.15 -28.82
CA GLU A 170 -109.53 18.88 -28.25
C GLU A 170 -108.21 18.40 -28.89
N ASP A 171 -108.08 18.43 -30.22
CA ASP A 171 -106.85 18.03 -30.92
C ASP A 171 -105.68 18.97 -30.63
N PHE A 172 -105.92 20.28 -30.54
CA PHE A 172 -104.88 21.24 -30.16
C PHE A 172 -104.47 21.09 -28.69
N HIS A 173 -105.41 20.79 -27.80
CA HIS A 173 -105.11 20.47 -26.40
C HIS A 173 -104.32 19.16 -26.28
N ASN A 174 -104.63 18.16 -27.11
CA ASN A 174 -103.85 16.92 -27.19
C ASN A 174 -102.42 17.17 -27.70
N SER A 175 -102.23 18.02 -28.72
CA SER A 175 -100.89 18.36 -29.21
C SER A 175 -100.07 19.20 -28.22
N ILE A 176 -100.71 20.10 -27.47
CA ILE A 176 -100.07 20.82 -26.36
C ILE A 176 -99.70 19.83 -25.25
N ALA A 177 -100.59 18.89 -24.90
CA ALA A 177 -100.32 17.86 -23.90
C ALA A 177 -99.17 16.93 -24.33
N GLU A 178 -99.05 16.61 -25.62
CA GLU A 178 -97.93 15.85 -26.18
C GLU A 178 -96.62 16.66 -26.13
N CYS A 179 -96.64 17.94 -26.48
CA CYS A 179 -95.49 18.84 -26.34
C CYS A 179 -95.07 18.99 -24.88
N ASP A 180 -96.01 19.14 -23.95
CA ASP A 180 -95.77 19.18 -22.51
C ASP A 180 -95.19 17.86 -22.02
N GLN A 181 -95.65 16.72 -22.54
CA GLN A 181 -95.09 15.42 -22.20
C GLN A 181 -93.64 15.28 -22.70
N VAL A 182 -93.33 15.75 -23.91
CA VAL A 182 -91.95 15.76 -24.43
C VAL A 182 -91.08 16.72 -23.61
N LEU A 183 -91.56 17.92 -23.30
CA LEU A 183 -90.84 18.87 -22.44
C LEU A 183 -90.59 18.28 -21.06
N LYS A 184 -91.56 17.55 -20.49
CA LYS A 184 -91.41 16.84 -19.22
C LYS A 184 -90.35 15.73 -19.30
N THR A 185 -90.24 15.03 -20.43
CA THR A 185 -89.15 14.05 -20.63
C THR A 185 -87.78 14.71 -20.76
N VAL A 186 -87.68 15.84 -21.46
CA VAL A 186 -86.42 16.61 -21.59
C VAL A 186 -86.04 17.22 -20.25
N GLU A 187 -87.01 17.75 -19.50
CA GLU A 187 -86.82 18.23 -18.14
C GLU A 187 -86.34 17.11 -17.23
N THR A 188 -86.95 15.92 -17.29
CA THR A 188 -86.52 14.75 -16.51
C THR A 188 -85.10 14.30 -16.90
N TYR A 189 -84.76 14.30 -18.19
CA TYR A 189 -83.42 13.95 -18.64
C TYR A 189 -82.36 14.97 -18.21
N LEU A 190 -82.65 16.28 -18.33
CA LEU A 190 -81.73 17.33 -17.92
C LEU A 190 -81.58 17.40 -16.40
N THR A 191 -82.64 17.16 -15.64
CA THR A 191 -82.58 17.09 -14.17
C THR A 191 -81.80 15.86 -13.72
N ASN A 192 -81.99 14.70 -14.36
CA ASN A 192 -81.17 13.51 -14.09
C ASN A 192 -79.70 13.73 -14.48
N PHE A 193 -79.42 14.30 -15.65
CA PHE A 193 -78.05 14.59 -16.09
C PHE A 193 -77.37 15.62 -15.16
N GLN A 194 -78.10 16.63 -14.70
CA GLN A 194 -77.62 17.57 -13.69
C GLN A 194 -77.33 16.88 -12.35
N ALA A 195 -78.18 15.94 -11.94
CA ALA A 195 -77.96 15.15 -10.73
C ALA A 195 -76.73 14.24 -10.85
N GLU A 196 -76.56 13.55 -11.98
CA GLU A 196 -75.39 12.71 -12.26
C GLU A 196 -74.10 13.53 -12.34
N LEU A 197 -74.12 14.71 -12.98
CA LEU A 197 -72.96 15.60 -13.03
C LEU A 197 -72.63 16.15 -11.63
N GLY A 198 -73.65 16.44 -10.82
CA GLY A 198 -73.50 16.81 -9.42
C GLY A 198 -72.87 15.69 -8.60
N GLN A 199 -73.30 14.44 -8.82
CA GLN A 199 -72.74 13.26 -8.15
C GLN A 199 -71.28 13.03 -8.57
N VAL A 200 -70.98 13.03 -9.87
CA VAL A 200 -69.61 12.82 -10.37
C VAL A 200 -68.68 13.94 -9.90
N SER A 201 -69.16 15.19 -9.88
CA SER A 201 -68.38 16.32 -9.35
C SER A 201 -68.09 16.16 -7.85
N ALA A 202 -69.08 15.72 -7.06
CA ALA A 202 -68.90 15.42 -5.66
C ALA A 202 -67.94 14.23 -5.42
N GLU A 203 -67.99 13.21 -6.27
CA GLU A 203 -67.06 12.08 -6.22
C GLU A 203 -65.63 12.50 -6.59
N ILE A 204 -65.44 13.32 -7.62
CA ILE A 204 -64.13 13.87 -8.00
C ILE A 204 -63.59 14.78 -6.89
N GLU A 205 -64.43 15.64 -6.30
CA GLU A 205 -64.05 16.48 -5.17
C GLU A 205 -63.63 15.61 -3.97
N ASN A 206 -64.38 14.55 -3.66
CA ASN A 206 -64.03 13.62 -2.59
C ASN A 206 -62.72 12.88 -2.89
N LEU A 207 -62.50 12.44 -4.13
CA LEU A 207 -61.27 11.76 -4.53
C LEU A 207 -60.06 12.71 -4.51
N GLN A 208 -60.24 13.96 -4.94
CA GLN A 208 -59.24 15.01 -4.82
C GLN A 208 -58.92 15.33 -3.36
N ALA A 209 -59.94 15.52 -2.51
CA ALA A 209 -59.78 15.74 -1.08
C ALA A 209 -59.03 14.58 -0.42
N ARG A 210 -59.37 13.33 -0.78
CA ARG A 210 -58.69 12.12 -0.31
C ARG A 210 -57.24 12.04 -0.80
N SER A 211 -56.98 12.43 -2.05
CA SER A 211 -55.63 12.48 -2.62
C SER A 211 -54.75 13.50 -1.90
N VAL A 212 -55.26 14.73 -1.68
CA VAL A 212 -54.57 15.78 -0.91
C VAL A 212 -54.31 15.31 0.52
N GLN A 213 -55.28 14.67 1.15
CA GLN A 213 -55.11 14.13 2.50
C GLN A 213 -54.05 13.02 2.56
N LEU A 214 -54.00 12.13 1.56
CA LEU A 214 -52.99 11.07 1.49
C LEU A 214 -51.59 11.65 1.23
N ASN A 215 -51.46 12.64 0.35
CA ASN A 215 -50.19 13.34 0.15
C ASN A 215 -49.72 14.06 1.41
N ALA A 216 -50.62 14.74 2.13
CA ALA A 216 -50.29 15.35 3.41
C ALA A 216 -49.82 14.30 4.44
N LYS A 217 -50.47 13.13 4.50
CA LYS A 217 -50.04 12.01 5.37
C LYS A 217 -48.66 11.46 4.94
N LEU A 218 -48.42 11.33 3.64
CA LEU A 218 -47.16 10.84 3.10
C LEU A 218 -46.02 11.82 3.42
N ASP A 219 -46.22 13.11 3.20
CA ASP A 219 -45.23 14.15 3.52
C ASP A 219 -44.94 14.22 5.02
N ASN A 220 -45.96 14.08 5.86
CA ASN A 220 -45.77 13.98 7.31
C ASN A 220 -44.95 12.73 7.67
N ARG A 221 -45.22 11.57 7.06
CA ARG A 221 -44.42 10.35 7.27
C ARG A 221 -42.98 10.53 6.81
N ARG A 222 -42.73 11.15 5.66
CA ARG A 222 -41.38 11.44 5.17
C ARG A 222 -40.61 12.38 6.09
N LYS A 223 -41.28 13.40 6.64
CA LYS A 223 -40.67 14.32 7.63
C LYS A 223 -40.31 13.56 8.91
N VAL A 224 -41.20 12.70 9.39
CA VAL A 224 -40.93 11.86 10.57
C VAL A 224 -39.80 10.87 10.29
N GLU A 225 -39.81 10.18 9.16
CA GLU A 225 -38.74 9.25 8.74
C GLU A 225 -37.39 9.96 8.65
N LYS A 226 -37.36 11.19 8.12
CA LYS A 226 -36.13 12.00 8.03
C LYS A 226 -35.55 12.39 9.40
N LEU A 227 -36.40 12.48 10.44
CA LEU A 227 -35.97 12.80 11.81
C LEU A 227 -35.67 11.55 12.63
N LEU A 228 -36.56 10.55 12.58
CA LEU A 228 -36.50 9.33 13.38
C LEU A 228 -35.53 8.30 12.80
N GLY A 229 -35.40 8.23 11.48
CA GLY A 229 -34.51 7.28 10.79
C GLY A 229 -33.07 7.39 11.30
N PRO A 230 -32.42 8.57 11.22
CA PRO A 230 -31.07 8.75 11.74
C PRO A 230 -30.96 8.44 13.25
N ALA A 231 -31.94 8.85 14.05
CA ALA A 231 -31.93 8.59 15.49
C ALA A 231 -32.02 7.09 15.83
N VAL A 232 -32.74 6.30 15.04
CA VAL A 232 -32.83 4.84 15.19
C VAL A 232 -31.59 4.15 14.62
N GLU A 233 -31.09 4.58 13.47
CA GLU A 233 -29.84 4.08 12.90
C GLU A 233 -28.65 4.31 13.85
N ASP A 234 -28.65 5.41 14.61
CA ASP A 234 -27.63 5.71 15.62
C ASP A 234 -27.62 4.73 16.80
N VAL A 235 -28.78 4.18 17.16
CA VAL A 235 -28.96 3.30 18.33
C VAL A 235 -28.99 1.81 17.94
N THR A 236 -29.10 1.50 16.65
CA THR A 236 -29.22 0.11 16.18
C THR A 236 -27.86 -0.46 15.76
N LEU A 237 -27.60 -1.69 16.21
CA LEU A 237 -26.51 -2.54 15.73
C LEU A 237 -27.08 -3.70 14.94
N SER A 238 -26.50 -3.98 13.77
CA SER A 238 -26.93 -5.11 12.96
C SER A 238 -26.66 -6.45 13.67
N PRO A 239 -27.63 -7.38 13.80
CA PRO A 239 -27.37 -8.70 14.38
C PRO A 239 -26.28 -9.49 13.65
N MET A 240 -26.07 -9.20 12.36
CA MET A 240 -25.00 -9.81 11.58
C MET A 240 -23.61 -9.35 12.03
N THR A 241 -23.45 -8.08 12.41
CA THR A 241 -22.16 -7.54 12.87
C THR A 241 -21.82 -8.11 14.25
N VAL A 242 -22.81 -8.25 15.12
CA VAL A 242 -22.71 -8.94 16.42
C VAL A 242 -22.27 -10.40 16.24
N ARG A 243 -22.91 -11.17 15.35
CA ARG A 243 -22.51 -12.56 15.09
C ARG A 243 -21.14 -12.68 14.46
N SER A 244 -20.78 -11.80 13.52
CA SER A 244 -19.44 -11.82 12.93
C SER A 244 -18.35 -11.54 13.95
N LEU A 245 -18.62 -10.67 14.93
CA LEU A 245 -17.68 -10.35 16.00
C LEU A 245 -17.58 -11.50 17.02
N ALA A 246 -18.72 -12.09 17.40
CA ALA A 246 -18.77 -13.13 18.41
C ALA A 246 -18.25 -14.50 17.92
N GLU A 247 -18.58 -14.88 16.68
CA GLU A 247 -18.38 -16.24 16.15
C GLU A 247 -17.62 -16.29 14.80
N GLY A 248 -17.66 -15.21 14.01
CA GLY A 248 -17.08 -15.19 12.65
C GLY A 248 -15.55 -15.28 12.60
N ALA A 249 -14.96 -15.69 11.47
CA ALA A 249 -13.50 -15.70 11.32
C ALA A 249 -12.91 -14.27 11.31
N ILE A 250 -11.61 -14.15 11.61
CA ILE A 250 -10.91 -12.85 11.65
C ILE A 250 -10.45 -12.50 10.23
N ASP A 251 -11.41 -12.03 9.44
CA ASP A 251 -11.21 -11.60 8.05
C ASP A 251 -11.47 -10.08 7.92
N GLU A 252 -11.38 -9.50 6.73
CA GLU A 252 -11.73 -8.10 6.49
C GLU A 252 -13.15 -7.72 6.96
N THR A 253 -14.08 -8.68 6.94
CA THR A 253 -15.44 -8.50 7.45
C THR A 253 -15.45 -8.26 8.97
N PHE A 254 -14.53 -8.91 9.70
CA PHE A 254 -14.37 -8.70 11.13
C PHE A 254 -13.84 -7.30 11.41
N LEU A 255 -12.86 -6.81 10.64
CA LEU A 255 -12.34 -5.44 10.75
C LEU A 255 -13.44 -4.39 10.49
N LYS A 256 -14.27 -4.59 9.46
CA LYS A 256 -15.40 -3.70 9.17
C LYS A 256 -16.42 -3.68 10.32
N ALA A 257 -16.77 -4.86 10.84
CA ALA A 257 -17.67 -4.97 12.00
C ALA A 257 -17.08 -4.33 13.26
N LEU A 258 -15.76 -4.46 13.48
CA LEU A 258 -15.05 -3.86 14.61
C LEU A 258 -15.06 -2.33 14.53
N ASN A 259 -14.75 -1.77 13.36
CA ASN A 259 -14.78 -0.32 13.12
C ASN A 259 -16.19 0.25 13.28
N GLU A 260 -17.22 -0.49 12.85
CA GLU A 260 -18.61 -0.12 13.07
C GLU A 260 -18.94 -0.06 14.58
N VAL A 261 -18.53 -1.08 15.35
CA VAL A 261 -18.73 -1.11 16.81
C VAL A 261 -17.96 0.01 17.52
N GLU A 262 -16.72 0.32 17.10
CA GLU A 262 -15.92 1.43 17.66
C GLU A 262 -16.59 2.78 17.35
N ALA A 263 -16.99 3.03 16.10
CA ALA A 263 -17.70 4.24 15.69
C ALA A 263 -19.01 4.43 16.45
N ARG A 264 -19.77 3.34 16.65
CA ARG A 264 -21.01 3.34 17.42
C ARG A 264 -20.76 3.66 18.88
N SER A 265 -19.70 3.09 19.48
CA SER A 265 -19.35 3.40 20.87
C SER A 265 -18.93 4.87 21.06
N ALA A 266 -18.16 5.44 20.13
CA ALA A 266 -17.77 6.84 20.18
C ALA A 266 -18.96 7.80 20.00
N MET A 267 -19.93 7.44 19.15
CA MET A 267 -21.15 8.23 18.99
C MET A 267 -22.02 8.24 20.25
N ILE A 268 -22.08 7.13 20.99
CA ILE A 268 -22.85 7.03 22.22
C ILE A 268 -22.19 7.84 23.33
N GLU A 269 -20.88 7.75 23.49
CA GLU A 269 -20.11 8.60 24.42
C GLU A 269 -20.33 10.09 24.11
N ALA A 270 -20.26 10.48 22.82
CA ALA A 270 -20.49 11.87 22.40
C ALA A 270 -21.94 12.37 22.58
N LYS A 271 -22.93 11.46 22.65
CA LYS A 271 -24.34 11.80 22.94
C LYS A 271 -24.61 11.88 24.44
N GLU A 272 -23.94 11.03 25.22
CA GLU A 272 -23.93 11.09 26.69
C GLU A 272 -23.35 12.44 27.16
N ASP A 273 -22.23 12.88 26.57
CA ASP A 273 -21.61 14.19 26.84
C ASP A 273 -22.50 15.40 26.49
N LYS A 274 -23.43 15.23 25.54
CA LYS A 274 -24.40 16.26 25.14
C LYS A 274 -25.65 16.27 26.02
N GLY A 275 -25.77 15.35 26.98
CA GLY A 275 -26.90 15.26 27.91
C GLY A 275 -28.19 14.73 27.27
N GLU A 276 -28.12 14.02 26.14
CA GLU A 276 -29.27 13.34 25.55
C GLU A 276 -29.52 12.01 26.29
N ASP A 277 -30.23 12.07 27.41
CA ASP A 277 -30.52 10.89 28.24
C ASP A 277 -31.66 10.05 27.63
N VAL A 278 -31.31 9.21 26.65
CA VAL A 278 -32.23 8.27 26.01
C VAL A 278 -32.06 6.89 26.66
N LYS A 279 -33.13 6.31 27.21
CA LYS A 279 -33.10 4.98 27.87
C LYS A 279 -32.49 3.87 27.00
N ALA A 280 -32.71 3.93 25.69
CA ALA A 280 -32.13 2.97 24.74
C ALA A 280 -30.58 3.04 24.67
N LEU A 281 -29.97 4.19 24.98
CA LEU A 281 -28.51 4.30 25.09
C LEU A 281 -27.98 3.60 26.35
N GLN A 282 -28.73 3.67 27.46
CA GLN A 282 -28.38 2.97 28.70
C GLN A 282 -28.46 1.44 28.52
N ASP A 283 -29.42 0.93 27.76
CA ASP A 283 -29.54 -0.51 27.46
C ASP A 283 -28.44 -1.01 26.51
N LEU A 284 -27.97 -0.16 25.60
CA LEU A 284 -26.97 -0.53 24.59
C LEU A 284 -25.53 -0.52 25.13
N LYS A 285 -25.24 0.35 26.10
CA LYS A 285 -23.92 0.48 26.75
C LYS A 285 -23.35 -0.85 27.27
N PRO A 286 -24.06 -1.64 28.10
CA PRO A 286 -23.54 -2.93 28.57
C PRO A 286 -23.39 -3.94 27.43
N LEU A 287 -24.24 -3.89 26.39
CA LEU A 287 -24.11 -4.78 25.24
C LEU A 287 -22.86 -4.46 24.42
N LEU A 288 -22.55 -3.18 24.21
CA LEU A 288 -21.32 -2.74 23.56
C LEU A 288 -20.07 -3.06 24.37
N GLU A 289 -20.09 -2.88 25.69
CA GLU A 289 -18.98 -3.26 26.56
C GLU A 289 -18.70 -4.77 26.49
N ASN A 290 -19.75 -5.59 26.51
CA ASN A 290 -19.63 -7.04 26.33
C ASN A 290 -19.08 -7.41 24.93
N LEU A 291 -19.50 -6.70 23.87
CA LEU A 291 -18.97 -6.90 22.53
C LEU A 291 -17.50 -6.48 22.42
N LYS A 292 -17.11 -5.35 23.03
CA LYS A 292 -15.71 -4.92 23.12
C LYS A 292 -14.86 -5.95 23.87
N ALA A 293 -15.32 -6.43 25.02
CA ALA A 293 -14.63 -7.46 25.80
C ALA A 293 -14.48 -8.77 25.01
N ARG A 294 -15.53 -9.20 24.31
CA ARG A 294 -15.48 -10.40 23.45
C ARG A 294 -14.53 -10.20 22.26
N ALA A 295 -14.53 -9.03 21.62
CA ALA A 295 -13.60 -8.72 20.55
C ALA A 295 -12.15 -8.78 21.03
N VAL A 296 -11.86 -8.23 22.21
CA VAL A 296 -10.53 -8.25 22.84
C VAL A 296 -10.06 -9.68 23.09
N GLU A 297 -10.91 -10.55 23.63
CA GLU A 297 -10.59 -11.97 23.84
C GLU A 297 -10.20 -12.67 22.53
N ARG A 298 -10.97 -12.45 21.47
CA ARG A 298 -10.72 -13.08 20.16
C ARG A 298 -9.48 -12.54 19.46
N ILE A 299 -9.26 -11.23 19.50
CA ILE A 299 -8.06 -10.58 18.96
C ILE A 299 -6.82 -11.10 19.71
N ARG A 300 -6.88 -11.20 21.04
CA ARG A 300 -5.81 -11.79 21.86
C ARG A 300 -5.49 -13.21 21.40
N ASP A 301 -6.50 -14.08 21.32
CA ASP A 301 -6.28 -15.49 20.99
C ASP A 301 -5.69 -15.67 19.58
N TYR A 302 -6.13 -14.84 18.63
CA TYR A 302 -5.56 -14.81 17.28
C TYR A 302 -4.11 -14.34 17.26
N ILE A 303 -3.80 -13.18 17.85
CA ILE A 303 -2.43 -12.64 17.86
C ILE A 303 -1.50 -13.63 18.58
N VAL A 304 -1.93 -14.21 19.70
CA VAL A 304 -1.15 -15.25 20.41
C VAL A 304 -0.94 -16.49 19.54
N ALA A 305 -1.94 -16.94 18.79
CA ALA A 305 -1.79 -18.03 17.84
C ALA A 305 -0.79 -17.70 16.72
N GLN A 306 -0.83 -16.48 16.18
CA GLN A 306 0.13 -16.01 15.17
C GLN A 306 1.55 -15.90 15.73
N ILE A 307 1.73 -15.39 16.95
CA ILE A 307 3.04 -15.36 17.64
C ILE A 307 3.57 -16.78 17.86
N LYS A 308 2.71 -17.75 18.18
CA LYS A 308 3.10 -19.16 18.29
C LYS A 308 3.48 -19.75 16.93
N ALA A 309 2.79 -19.38 15.86
CA ALA A 309 3.11 -19.83 14.49
C ALA A 309 4.51 -19.39 14.04
N LEU A 310 4.99 -18.22 14.50
CA LEU A 310 6.35 -17.74 14.24
C LEU A 310 7.45 -18.63 14.85
N ARG A 311 7.13 -19.46 15.85
CA ARG A 311 8.07 -20.41 16.45
C ARG A 311 8.15 -21.74 15.71
N ALA A 312 7.26 -21.98 14.76
CA ALA A 312 7.24 -23.26 14.05
C ALA A 312 8.47 -23.41 13.13
N PRO A 313 9.11 -24.57 13.11
CA PRO A 313 10.27 -24.82 12.27
C PRO A 313 9.89 -24.74 10.78
N ASN A 314 10.78 -24.21 9.95
CA ASN A 314 10.67 -24.09 8.49
C ASN A 314 9.64 -23.08 7.96
N ILE A 315 8.97 -22.31 8.81
CA ILE A 315 8.07 -21.24 8.34
C ILE A 315 8.85 -19.93 8.12
N ASN A 316 8.51 -19.20 7.05
CA ASN A 316 9.10 -17.90 6.80
C ASN A 316 8.43 -16.85 7.70
N ALA A 317 9.13 -16.42 8.76
CA ALA A 317 8.62 -15.42 9.69
C ALA A 317 8.21 -14.12 8.97
N GLN A 318 8.92 -13.71 7.92
CA GLN A 318 8.60 -12.52 7.13
C GLN A 318 7.25 -12.62 6.41
N ILE A 319 6.88 -13.83 5.94
CA ILE A 319 5.59 -14.04 5.26
C ILE A 319 4.46 -13.92 6.28
N ILE A 320 4.60 -14.53 7.46
CA ILE A 320 3.60 -14.39 8.53
C ILE A 320 3.52 -12.93 9.00
N GLN A 321 4.65 -12.24 9.15
CA GLN A 321 4.65 -10.82 9.49
C GLN A 321 3.86 -9.99 8.46
N GLN A 322 4.08 -10.20 7.16
CA GLN A 322 3.38 -9.46 6.11
C GLN A 322 1.89 -9.82 6.00
N GLN A 323 1.56 -11.11 5.98
CA GLN A 323 0.18 -11.59 5.73
C GLN A 323 -0.71 -11.60 6.97
N SER A 324 -0.15 -11.70 8.17
CA SER A 324 -0.95 -11.86 9.39
C SER A 324 -0.83 -10.67 10.34
N PHE A 325 0.34 -10.04 10.45
CA PHE A 325 0.54 -8.91 11.35
C PHE A 325 0.33 -7.56 10.67
N LEU A 326 0.88 -7.35 9.47
CA LEU A 326 0.75 -6.09 8.74
C LEU A 326 -0.63 -5.92 8.12
N GLU A 327 -1.21 -6.99 7.57
CA GLU A 327 -2.56 -6.96 6.98
C GLU A 327 -3.62 -6.62 8.03
N TYR A 328 -3.46 -7.13 9.25
CA TYR A 328 -4.38 -6.92 10.36
C TYR A 328 -3.81 -5.99 11.45
N LYS A 329 -3.00 -4.99 11.07
CA LYS A 329 -2.35 -4.05 12.01
C LYS A 329 -3.35 -3.29 12.88
N ASP A 330 -4.54 -3.01 12.35
CA ASP A 330 -5.59 -2.28 13.05
C ASP A 330 -6.13 -3.06 14.27
N LEU A 331 -6.00 -4.40 14.29
CA LEU A 331 -6.39 -5.22 15.44
C LEU A 331 -5.53 -4.91 16.67
N TYR A 332 -4.23 -4.73 16.48
CA TYR A 332 -3.32 -4.39 17.57
C TYR A 332 -3.57 -2.95 18.05
N ALA A 333 -3.79 -2.01 17.12
CA ALA A 333 -4.14 -0.64 17.48
C ALA A 333 -5.45 -0.56 18.29
N PHE A 334 -6.46 -1.33 17.90
CA PHE A 334 -7.71 -1.46 18.66
C PHE A 334 -7.48 -2.06 20.06
N LEU A 335 -6.66 -3.11 20.16
CA LEU A 335 -6.32 -3.72 21.45
C LEU A 335 -5.63 -2.71 22.39
N ALA A 336 -4.67 -1.94 21.87
CA ALA A 336 -3.93 -0.95 22.64
C ALA A 336 -4.82 0.19 23.16
N ARG A 337 -5.87 0.58 22.42
CA ARG A 337 -6.83 1.62 22.87
C ARG A 337 -7.76 1.13 23.98
N ASN A 338 -8.25 -0.10 23.89
CA ASN A 338 -9.23 -0.62 24.85
C ASN A 338 -8.57 -1.27 26.09
N HIS A 339 -7.45 -1.98 25.92
CA HIS A 339 -6.72 -2.64 27.00
C HIS A 339 -5.19 -2.55 26.81
N ALA A 340 -4.61 -1.42 27.24
CA ALA A 340 -3.18 -1.14 27.09
C ALA A 340 -2.26 -2.18 27.76
N VAL A 341 -2.63 -2.70 28.94
CA VAL A 341 -1.81 -3.69 29.67
C VAL A 341 -1.66 -4.99 28.89
N LEU A 342 -2.77 -5.53 28.38
CA LEU A 342 -2.78 -6.76 27.59
C LEU A 342 -2.00 -6.57 26.27
N ALA A 343 -2.14 -5.40 25.63
CA ALA A 343 -1.39 -5.08 24.44
C ALA A 343 0.13 -5.07 24.72
N GLU A 344 0.57 -4.49 25.84
CA GLU A 344 1.98 -4.48 26.22
C GLU A 344 2.54 -5.90 26.48
N GLU A 345 1.80 -6.75 27.18
CA GLU A 345 2.17 -8.15 27.43
C GLU A 345 2.32 -8.95 26.12
N ILE A 346 1.36 -8.82 25.20
CA ILE A 346 1.43 -9.45 23.87
C ILE A 346 2.59 -8.88 23.05
N GLY A 347 2.80 -7.57 23.10
CA GLY A 347 3.93 -6.90 22.47
C GLY A 347 5.27 -7.42 22.99
N GLN A 348 5.39 -7.66 24.30
CA GLN A 348 6.59 -8.26 24.89
C GLN A 348 6.75 -9.73 24.49
N ALA A 349 5.64 -10.48 24.39
CA ALA A 349 5.68 -11.86 23.90
C ALA A 349 6.17 -11.94 22.44
N TYR A 350 5.79 -10.97 21.60
CA TYR A 350 6.31 -10.82 20.23
C TYR A 350 7.82 -10.52 20.25
N VAL A 351 8.26 -9.51 21.02
CA VAL A 351 9.68 -9.13 21.18
C VAL A 351 10.52 -10.32 21.62
N ASN A 352 10.09 -11.06 22.64
CA ASN A 352 10.79 -12.24 23.15
C ASN A 352 10.85 -13.37 22.10
N THR A 353 9.79 -13.54 21.31
CA THR A 353 9.74 -14.56 20.25
C THR A 353 10.69 -14.20 19.11
N MET A 354 10.71 -12.92 18.69
CA MET A 354 11.64 -12.44 17.66
C MET A 354 13.08 -12.45 18.13
N ARG A 355 13.35 -12.10 19.40
CA ARG A 355 14.68 -12.24 20.01
C ARG A 355 15.20 -13.66 19.88
N TRP A 356 14.39 -14.64 20.29
CA TRP A 356 14.76 -16.05 20.16
C TRP A 356 14.94 -16.46 18.70
N TYR A 357 14.04 -16.04 17.82
CA TYR A 357 14.08 -16.35 16.39
C TYR A 357 15.38 -15.85 15.77
N TYR A 358 15.68 -14.55 15.85
CA TYR A 358 16.88 -13.99 15.24
C TYR A 358 18.16 -14.55 15.87
N SER A 359 18.24 -14.63 17.21
CA SER A 359 19.41 -15.18 17.89
C SER A 359 19.71 -16.62 17.44
N SER A 360 18.68 -17.49 17.37
CA SER A 360 18.88 -18.88 16.93
C SER A 360 19.29 -19.00 15.47
N HIS A 361 18.70 -18.20 14.57
CA HIS A 361 19.02 -18.22 13.15
C HIS A 361 20.41 -17.66 12.87
N PHE A 362 20.78 -16.54 13.49
CA PHE A 362 22.11 -15.97 13.34
C PHE A 362 23.21 -16.80 14.00
N ALA A 363 22.93 -17.50 15.11
CA ALA A 363 23.88 -18.46 15.68
C ALA A 363 24.18 -19.62 14.72
N ARG A 364 23.14 -20.19 14.07
CA ARG A 364 23.35 -21.22 13.02
C ARG A 364 24.06 -20.65 11.81
N TYR A 365 23.75 -19.42 11.44
CA TYR A 365 24.40 -18.76 10.30
C TYR A 365 25.88 -18.50 10.57
N GLN A 366 26.24 -18.02 11.76
CA GLN A 366 27.63 -17.89 12.22
C GLN A 366 28.36 -19.23 12.09
N GLN A 367 27.79 -20.32 12.61
CA GLN A 367 28.38 -21.66 12.51
C GLN A 367 28.56 -22.12 11.05
N SER A 368 27.66 -21.74 10.13
CA SER A 368 27.83 -22.04 8.70
C SER A 368 28.93 -21.21 8.05
N LEU A 369 29.13 -19.96 8.49
CA LEU A 369 30.20 -19.08 8.00
C LEU A 369 31.57 -19.49 8.54
N GLU A 370 31.64 -20.02 9.76
CA GLU A 370 32.89 -20.57 10.34
C GLU A 370 33.42 -21.80 9.58
N LYS A 371 32.56 -22.50 8.83
CA LYS A 371 32.97 -23.62 7.96
C LYS A 371 33.65 -23.15 6.68
N LEU A 372 33.62 -21.86 6.36
CA LEU A 372 34.35 -21.32 5.20
C LEU A 372 35.85 -21.36 5.49
N GLN A 373 36.63 -21.94 4.57
CA GLN A 373 38.08 -21.97 4.69
C GLN A 373 38.64 -20.56 4.47
N LEU A 374 39.36 -20.02 5.46
CA LEU A 374 39.94 -18.69 5.39
C LEU A 374 41.44 -18.74 5.09
N HIS A 375 41.94 -17.72 4.41
CA HIS A 375 43.38 -17.50 4.30
C HIS A 375 43.97 -17.09 5.65
N VAL A 376 44.95 -17.87 6.12
CA VAL A 376 45.70 -17.57 7.34
C VAL A 376 46.90 -16.71 6.97
N TYR A 377 46.92 -15.49 7.49
CA TYR A 377 48.04 -14.55 7.31
C TYR A 377 48.93 -14.56 8.55
N ASP A 378 50.10 -15.18 8.44
CA ASP A 378 51.02 -15.40 9.56
C ASP A 378 52.13 -14.33 9.61
N GLN A 379 53.04 -14.39 10.58
CA GLN A 379 54.17 -13.48 10.73
C GLN A 379 55.10 -13.44 9.49
N HIS A 380 55.02 -14.47 8.64
CA HIS A 380 55.73 -14.61 7.37
C HIS A 380 55.11 -13.81 6.20
N ASP A 381 53.96 -13.17 6.43
CA ASP A 381 53.30 -12.27 5.47
C ASP A 381 53.54 -10.79 5.82
N LEU A 382 54.40 -10.49 6.79
CA LEU A 382 54.82 -9.11 7.09
C LEU A 382 55.86 -8.62 6.05
N LEU A 383 55.83 -7.32 5.71
CA LEU A 383 56.64 -6.71 4.65
C LEU A 383 58.15 -7.01 4.69
N GLY A 384 58.73 -7.15 5.89
CA GLY A 384 60.15 -7.39 6.12
C GLY A 384 60.53 -8.84 6.39
N SER A 385 59.58 -9.77 6.33
CA SER A 385 59.85 -11.20 6.53
C SER A 385 60.46 -11.84 5.26
N GLU A 386 61.35 -12.81 5.47
CA GLU A 386 61.94 -13.58 4.37
C GLU A 386 60.83 -14.44 3.72
N PRO A 387 60.67 -14.43 2.38
CA PRO A 387 59.74 -15.34 1.74
C PRO A 387 60.10 -16.76 2.14
N ALA A 388 59.12 -17.50 2.69
CA ALA A 388 59.28 -18.94 2.92
C ALA A 388 59.89 -19.55 1.66
N PRO A 389 60.99 -20.32 1.77
CA PRO A 389 61.73 -20.77 0.61
C PRO A 389 60.77 -21.54 -0.28
N ALA A 390 60.43 -20.93 -1.42
CA ALA A 390 59.73 -21.63 -2.47
C ALA A 390 60.62 -22.84 -2.77
N ARG A 391 60.17 -24.04 -2.40
CA ARG A 391 60.81 -25.29 -2.82
C ARG A 391 60.65 -25.36 -4.32
N ARG A 392 61.53 -24.64 -5.01
CA ARG A 392 61.66 -24.60 -6.45
C ARG A 392 62.17 -25.99 -6.82
N ASN A 393 61.27 -26.84 -7.29
CA ASN A 393 61.63 -28.10 -7.93
C ASN A 393 62.54 -27.78 -9.12
N VAL A 394 63.84 -27.84 -8.88
CA VAL A 394 64.85 -27.83 -9.92
C VAL A 394 64.74 -29.17 -10.62
N GLN A 395 64.23 -29.08 -11.84
CA GLN A 395 64.17 -30.11 -12.85
C GLN A 395 65.55 -30.77 -13.00
N SER A 396 65.69 -31.97 -12.45
CA SER A 396 66.78 -32.88 -12.78
C SER A 396 66.20 -34.13 -13.44
N SER A 397 66.77 -34.45 -14.59
CA SER A 397 66.40 -35.52 -15.50
C SER A 397 66.56 -36.90 -14.88
N LYS A 398 65.48 -37.70 -14.84
CA LYS A 398 65.40 -39.12 -15.23
C LYS A 398 63.99 -39.69 -14.94
N PRO A 399 63.42 -40.54 -15.83
CA PRO A 399 62.12 -41.16 -15.60
C PRO A 399 62.26 -42.53 -14.94
N SER A 400 61.57 -42.78 -13.83
CA SER A 400 61.27 -44.16 -13.40
C SER A 400 60.03 -44.20 -12.51
N THR A 401 58.99 -44.80 -13.10
CA THR A 401 57.87 -45.58 -12.55
C THR A 401 57.65 -45.68 -11.04
N ALA A 402 56.42 -45.32 -10.65
CA ALA A 402 55.54 -45.98 -9.69
C ALA A 402 56.01 -46.22 -8.25
N ALA A 403 55.56 -45.37 -7.33
CA ALA A 403 54.87 -45.73 -6.07
C ALA A 403 54.96 -44.57 -5.04
N ALA A 404 53.85 -43.86 -4.79
CA ALA A 404 53.51 -43.24 -3.51
C ALA A 404 52.13 -42.54 -3.59
N HIS A 405 51.06 -43.28 -3.33
CA HIS A 405 49.84 -42.70 -2.77
C HIS A 405 50.05 -42.52 -1.26
N ALA A 406 50.62 -41.38 -0.87
CA ALA A 406 50.58 -40.90 0.50
C ALA A 406 50.47 -39.36 0.45
N ALA A 407 49.40 -38.88 1.05
CA ALA A 407 48.95 -37.49 1.18
C ALA A 407 50.07 -36.42 1.11
N ASN A 408 50.14 -35.72 -0.02
CA ASN A 408 50.60 -34.34 -0.01
C ASN A 408 49.43 -33.48 0.53
N PRO A 409 49.65 -32.61 1.54
CA PRO A 409 48.66 -31.59 1.88
C PRO A 409 48.40 -30.71 0.65
N PRO A 410 47.17 -30.21 0.45
CA PRO A 410 46.86 -29.38 -0.70
C PRO A 410 47.79 -28.17 -0.70
N HIS A 411 48.38 -27.90 -1.87
CA HIS A 411 49.14 -26.70 -2.17
C HIS A 411 48.47 -25.45 -1.57
N HIS A 412 49.12 -24.82 -0.57
CA HIS A 412 48.89 -23.40 -0.32
C HIS A 412 49.25 -22.67 -1.62
N HIS A 413 48.25 -22.19 -2.36
CA HIS A 413 48.48 -21.18 -3.37
C HIS A 413 49.25 -20.04 -2.68
N GLN A 414 50.39 -19.64 -3.23
CA GLN A 414 51.09 -18.44 -2.77
C GLN A 414 50.14 -17.26 -3.01
N HIS A 415 49.44 -16.84 -1.96
CA HIS A 415 48.57 -15.69 -2.01
C HIS A 415 49.45 -14.44 -2.03
N ASP A 416 49.21 -13.56 -3.00
CA ASP A 416 49.92 -12.30 -3.09
C ASP A 416 49.32 -11.33 -2.04
N ALA A 417 49.74 -11.52 -0.78
CA ALA A 417 49.20 -10.89 0.43
C ALA A 417 49.14 -9.36 0.36
N TYR A 418 49.95 -8.76 -0.50
CA TYR A 418 50.11 -7.32 -0.65
C TYR A 418 49.33 -6.74 -1.83
N SER A 419 48.77 -7.59 -2.71
CA SER A 419 47.99 -7.15 -3.86
C SER A 419 46.50 -7.10 -3.53
N LEU A 420 45.83 -6.00 -3.88
CA LEU A 420 44.39 -5.86 -3.66
C LEU A 420 43.58 -6.75 -4.62
N GLY A 421 44.06 -6.97 -5.85
CA GLY A 421 43.46 -7.88 -6.82
C GLY A 421 41.96 -7.66 -7.02
N ARG A 422 41.18 -8.75 -6.98
CA ARG A 422 39.70 -8.71 -7.09
C ARG A 422 38.99 -8.40 -5.77
N ARG A 423 39.72 -8.16 -4.67
CA ARG A 423 39.11 -7.92 -3.34
C ARG A 423 38.31 -6.62 -3.30
N ASP A 424 38.70 -5.63 -4.10
CA ASP A 424 37.98 -4.35 -4.25
C ASP A 424 36.58 -4.51 -4.86
N GLU A 425 36.35 -5.58 -5.66
CA GLU A 425 35.03 -5.86 -6.23
C GLU A 425 33.97 -6.07 -5.15
N ILE A 426 34.36 -6.46 -3.94
CA ILE A 426 33.44 -6.68 -2.82
C ILE A 426 32.77 -5.37 -2.38
N LEU A 427 33.49 -4.25 -2.47
CA LEU A 427 32.95 -2.91 -2.20
C LEU A 427 32.12 -2.38 -3.37
N ARG A 428 32.50 -2.73 -4.61
CA ARG A 428 31.86 -2.22 -5.84
C ARG A 428 30.71 -3.09 -6.35
N SER A 429 30.56 -4.30 -5.83
CA SER A 429 29.58 -5.26 -6.30
C SER A 429 28.17 -4.74 -6.07
N LYS A 430 27.44 -4.55 -7.17
CA LYS A 430 26.01 -4.22 -7.16
C LYS A 430 25.14 -5.37 -6.64
N ASN A 431 25.70 -6.56 -6.47
CA ASN A 431 24.97 -7.71 -5.97
C ASN A 431 24.95 -7.65 -4.44
N ASP A 432 23.93 -6.96 -3.93
CA ASP A 432 23.81 -6.54 -2.54
C ASP A 432 23.29 -7.65 -1.61
N ALA A 433 22.99 -8.83 -2.16
CA ALA A 433 22.49 -9.95 -1.38
C ALA A 433 23.62 -10.64 -0.59
N ALA A 434 23.31 -11.01 0.66
CA ALA A 434 24.19 -11.82 1.50
C ALA A 434 24.14 -13.30 1.10
N LEU A 435 25.28 -13.98 1.21
CA LEU A 435 25.44 -15.39 0.82
C LEU A 435 24.56 -16.31 1.68
N PRO A 436 23.66 -17.11 1.07
CA PRO A 436 22.84 -18.03 1.83
C PRO A 436 23.60 -19.13 2.57
N ALA A 437 23.17 -19.44 3.79
CA ALA A 437 23.80 -20.46 4.65
C ALA A 437 24.03 -21.82 3.96
N TYR A 438 23.11 -22.26 3.11
CA TYR A 438 23.26 -23.50 2.33
C TYR A 438 24.38 -23.39 1.27
N LEU A 439 24.46 -22.24 0.60
CA LEU A 439 25.53 -21.96 -0.36
C LEU A 439 26.87 -21.73 0.32
N ALA A 440 26.91 -21.24 1.57
CA ALA A 440 28.14 -21.18 2.36
C ALA A 440 28.70 -22.60 2.66
N GLU A 441 27.83 -23.54 3.01
CA GLU A 441 28.22 -24.94 3.24
C GLU A 441 28.59 -25.71 1.97
N ASP A 442 27.95 -25.40 0.84
CA ASP A 442 28.25 -26.03 -0.45
C ASP A 442 29.48 -25.42 -1.13
N ASN A 443 29.71 -24.11 -0.96
CA ASN A 443 30.90 -23.45 -1.48
C ASN A 443 32.17 -23.92 -0.75
N SER A 444 32.10 -24.21 0.55
CA SER A 444 33.25 -24.81 1.25
C SER A 444 33.65 -26.18 0.71
N LYS A 445 32.71 -26.92 0.09
CA LYS A 445 32.93 -28.25 -0.49
C LYS A 445 33.26 -28.23 -1.98
N THR A 446 32.63 -27.31 -2.72
CA THR A 446 32.69 -27.25 -4.20
C THR A 446 33.79 -26.32 -4.69
N SER A 447 34.04 -25.24 -3.95
CA SER A 447 35.12 -24.30 -4.19
C SER A 447 36.17 -24.51 -3.10
N ALA A 448 37.18 -25.35 -3.37
CA ALA A 448 38.39 -25.44 -2.54
C ALA A 448 39.24 -24.15 -2.56
N GLN A 449 38.65 -23.03 -2.96
CA GLN A 449 39.22 -21.70 -2.97
C GLN A 449 38.96 -21.09 -1.59
N ALA A 450 40.01 -20.94 -0.80
CA ALA A 450 39.92 -20.23 0.46
C ALA A 450 39.46 -18.77 0.22
N HIS A 451 38.79 -18.23 1.22
CA HIS A 451 38.19 -16.91 1.20
C HIS A 451 38.99 -15.98 2.12
N HIS A 452 39.00 -14.68 1.81
CA HIS A 452 39.57 -13.69 2.72
C HIS A 452 38.57 -13.29 3.80
N ILE A 453 39.05 -12.60 4.83
CA ILE A 453 38.28 -12.25 6.02
C ILE A 453 37.08 -11.32 5.75
N GLU A 454 37.13 -10.53 4.69
CA GLU A 454 36.03 -9.63 4.32
C GLU A 454 34.76 -10.36 3.87
N ILE A 455 34.87 -11.61 3.40
CA ILE A 455 33.73 -12.40 2.90
C ILE A 455 32.78 -12.81 4.03
N PRO A 456 33.22 -13.53 5.09
CA PRO A 456 32.33 -13.85 6.22
C PRO A 456 31.85 -12.58 6.94
N PHE A 457 32.72 -11.56 7.07
CA PHE A 457 32.36 -10.28 7.67
C PHE A 457 31.23 -9.58 6.89
N ARG A 458 31.37 -9.43 5.56
CA ARG A 458 30.34 -8.82 4.71
C ARG A 458 29.03 -9.58 4.79
N ASN A 459 29.08 -10.89 4.61
CA ASN A 459 27.87 -11.70 4.51
C ASN A 459 27.08 -11.77 5.81
N PHE A 460 27.77 -11.77 6.96
CA PHE A 460 27.10 -11.67 8.26
C PHE A 460 26.47 -10.30 8.48
N ASN A 461 27.25 -9.23 8.35
CA ASN A 461 26.79 -7.87 8.62
C ASN A 461 25.72 -7.42 7.64
N ARG A 462 25.82 -7.79 6.36
CA ARG A 462 24.79 -7.49 5.36
C ARG A 462 23.46 -8.13 5.71
N ALA A 463 23.47 -9.42 6.04
CA ALA A 463 22.28 -10.13 6.48
C ALA A 463 21.68 -9.48 7.74
N LEU A 464 22.52 -9.09 8.69
CA LEU A 464 22.10 -8.41 9.91
C LEU A 464 21.39 -7.09 9.62
N ILE A 465 22.01 -6.20 8.85
CA ILE A 465 21.43 -4.88 8.53
C ILE A 465 20.11 -5.00 7.80
N ASP A 466 20.00 -5.88 6.80
CA ASP A 466 18.75 -6.07 6.07
C ASP A 466 17.62 -6.59 6.98
N ASN A 467 17.91 -7.54 7.88
CA ASN A 467 16.93 -8.05 8.83
C ASN A 467 16.53 -6.99 9.89
N VAL A 468 17.49 -6.20 10.39
CA VAL A 468 17.20 -5.10 11.32
C VAL A 468 16.29 -4.07 10.66
N CYS A 469 16.56 -3.69 9.41
CA CYS A 469 15.70 -2.75 8.68
C CYS A 469 14.29 -3.31 8.47
N ALA A 470 14.17 -4.58 8.07
CA ALA A 470 12.88 -5.23 7.86
C ALA A 470 12.06 -5.29 9.16
N GLU A 471 12.68 -5.71 10.27
CA GLU A 471 12.01 -5.80 11.57
C GLU A 471 11.66 -4.41 12.10
N TYR A 472 12.53 -3.42 11.94
CA TYR A 472 12.24 -2.04 12.34
C TYR A 472 10.99 -1.50 11.63
N PHE A 473 10.84 -1.78 10.34
CA PHE A 473 9.64 -1.45 9.59
C PHE A 473 8.40 -2.17 10.14
N VAL A 474 8.49 -3.49 10.36
CA VAL A 474 7.39 -4.30 10.91
C VAL A 474 6.95 -3.79 12.28
N VAL A 475 7.89 -3.51 13.19
CA VAL A 475 7.59 -3.00 14.53
C VAL A 475 7.01 -1.59 14.46
N THR A 476 7.48 -0.74 13.54
CA THR A 476 6.92 0.60 13.36
C THR A 476 5.46 0.56 12.89
N GLU A 477 5.13 -0.33 11.96
CA GLU A 477 3.76 -0.50 11.47
C GLU A 477 2.84 -1.18 12.51
N LEU A 478 3.32 -2.25 13.17
CA LEU A 478 2.54 -3.02 14.13
C LEU A 478 2.26 -2.24 15.42
N PHE A 479 3.24 -1.50 15.93
CA PHE A 479 3.14 -0.72 17.16
C PHE A 479 2.94 0.77 16.86
N SER A 480 2.05 1.11 15.93
CA SER A 480 1.77 2.50 15.51
C SER A 480 1.32 3.42 16.65
N THR A 481 0.79 2.88 17.75
CA THR A 481 0.40 3.62 18.96
C THR A 481 1.58 3.96 19.88
N SER A 482 2.74 3.34 19.69
CA SER A 482 3.93 3.56 20.51
C SER A 482 4.78 4.72 20.00
N THR A 483 5.52 5.35 20.90
CA THR A 483 6.45 6.42 20.51
C THR A 483 7.68 5.85 19.80
N TYR A 484 8.33 6.69 18.99
CA TYR A 484 9.55 6.34 18.26
C TYR A 484 10.66 5.74 19.16
N HIS A 485 10.80 6.27 20.38
CA HIS A 485 11.77 5.78 21.35
C HIS A 485 11.42 4.37 21.87
N GLN A 486 10.13 4.09 22.10
CA GLN A 486 9.68 2.77 22.51
C GLN A 486 9.89 1.73 21.40
N ILE A 487 9.57 2.09 20.15
CA ILE A 487 9.82 1.25 18.97
C ILE A 487 11.31 0.93 18.85
N SER A 488 12.16 1.95 18.92
CA SER A 488 13.61 1.78 18.86
C SER A 488 14.13 0.87 19.97
N ARG A 489 13.64 1.05 21.21
CA ARG A 489 14.00 0.19 22.35
C ARG A 489 13.58 -1.26 22.15
N ARG A 490 12.37 -1.52 21.65
CA ARG A 490 11.88 -2.88 21.37
C ARG A 490 12.76 -3.57 20.32
N VAL A 491 13.10 -2.88 19.23
CA VAL A 491 13.97 -3.45 18.18
C VAL A 491 15.38 -3.68 18.71
N SER A 492 15.93 -2.77 19.51
CA SER A 492 17.22 -3.01 20.21
C SER A 492 17.16 -4.26 21.08
N GLU A 493 16.08 -4.45 21.85
CA GLU A 493 15.86 -5.63 22.68
C GLU A 493 15.78 -6.94 21.86
N ILE A 494 15.22 -6.89 20.65
CA ILE A 494 15.15 -8.05 19.76
C ILE A 494 16.55 -8.43 19.28
N PHE A 495 17.34 -7.44 18.85
CA PHE A 495 18.64 -7.69 18.21
C PHE A 495 19.83 -7.69 19.15
N GLU A 496 19.71 -7.30 20.41
CA GLU A 496 20.82 -7.27 21.37
C GLU A 496 21.64 -8.58 21.41
N PRO A 497 21.05 -9.79 21.50
CA PRO A 497 21.81 -11.03 21.43
C PRO A 497 22.46 -11.26 20.05
N THR A 498 21.79 -10.84 18.98
CA THR A 498 22.29 -10.97 17.60
C THR A 498 23.47 -10.03 17.35
N PHE A 499 23.43 -8.83 17.91
CA PHE A 499 24.53 -7.87 17.90
C PHE A 499 25.75 -8.44 18.63
N ALA A 500 25.55 -9.04 19.80
CA ALA A 500 26.63 -9.72 20.51
C ALA A 500 27.27 -10.85 19.68
N ILE A 501 26.47 -11.64 18.96
CA ILE A 501 26.96 -12.65 18.01
C ILE A 501 27.83 -12.02 16.91
N GLY A 502 27.38 -10.91 16.32
CA GLY A 502 28.14 -10.19 15.29
C GLY A 502 29.45 -9.59 15.78
N HIS A 503 29.46 -9.01 16.98
CA HIS A 503 30.68 -8.50 17.61
C HIS A 503 31.66 -9.63 17.94
N ASN A 504 31.18 -10.76 18.45
CA ASN A 504 32.01 -11.93 18.70
C ASN A 504 32.62 -12.52 17.43
N LEU A 505 31.83 -12.62 16.35
CA LEU A 505 32.34 -13.03 15.05
C LEU A 505 33.43 -12.07 14.54
N THR A 506 33.18 -10.77 14.61
CA THR A 506 34.17 -9.76 14.19
C THR A 506 35.45 -9.86 15.01
N LYS A 507 35.33 -10.02 16.34
CA LYS A 507 36.48 -10.21 17.22
C LYS A 507 37.28 -11.45 16.83
N HIS A 508 36.61 -12.59 16.64
CA HIS A 508 37.24 -13.85 16.24
C HIS A 508 37.96 -13.74 14.88
N LEU A 509 37.36 -13.05 13.91
CA LEU A 509 37.97 -12.83 12.60
C LEU A 509 39.22 -11.96 12.65
N VAL A 510 39.35 -11.06 13.63
CA VAL A 510 40.41 -10.02 13.68
C VAL A 510 41.54 -10.36 14.67
N GLU A 511 41.33 -11.32 15.57
CA GLU A 511 42.24 -11.61 16.69
C GLU A 511 43.61 -12.19 16.27
N HIS A 512 43.67 -12.92 15.16
CA HIS A 512 44.89 -13.61 14.73
C HIS A 512 45.37 -13.23 13.33
N THR A 513 44.76 -12.22 12.69
CA THR A 513 45.04 -11.87 11.30
C THR A 513 46.09 -10.76 11.19
N ASN A 514 47.09 -10.99 10.34
CA ASN A 514 48.06 -9.95 9.95
C ASN A 514 47.72 -9.29 8.59
N ASP A 515 46.50 -9.49 8.07
CA ASP A 515 46.04 -8.92 6.81
C ASP A 515 45.56 -7.48 6.97
N GLY A 516 46.46 -6.52 6.79
CA GLY A 516 46.13 -5.09 6.86
C GLY A 516 45.08 -4.64 5.83
N LEU A 517 45.09 -5.22 4.61
CA LEU A 517 44.14 -4.87 3.55
C LEU A 517 42.75 -5.43 3.84
N GLY A 518 42.65 -6.66 4.35
CA GLY A 518 41.39 -7.26 4.77
C GLY A 518 40.73 -6.51 5.92
N LEU A 519 41.52 -6.05 6.90
CA LEU A 519 41.02 -5.23 8.00
C LEU A 519 40.49 -3.89 7.49
N LEU A 520 41.22 -3.23 6.59
CA LEU A 520 40.78 -1.98 5.99
C LEU A 520 39.50 -2.17 5.15
N LEU A 521 39.38 -3.28 4.41
CA LEU A 521 38.15 -3.64 3.71
C LEU A 521 36.96 -3.81 4.68
N CYS A 522 37.15 -4.49 5.81
CA CYS A 522 36.12 -4.62 6.84
C CYS A 522 35.70 -3.25 7.41
N VAL A 523 36.65 -2.33 7.62
CA VAL A 523 36.36 -0.95 8.02
C VAL A 523 35.50 -0.24 6.97
N ARG A 524 35.87 -0.32 5.69
CA ARG A 524 35.11 0.31 4.60
C ARG A 524 33.72 -0.31 4.43
N LEU A 525 33.59 -1.63 4.59
CA LEU A 525 32.29 -2.30 4.61
C LEU A 525 31.42 -1.82 5.78
N ASN A 526 31.99 -1.67 6.98
CA ASN A 526 31.25 -1.15 8.13
C ASN A 526 30.79 0.30 7.92
N GLN A 527 31.61 1.14 7.28
CA GLN A 527 31.23 2.50 6.87
C GLN A 527 30.10 2.48 5.83
N HIS A 528 30.14 1.57 4.86
CA HIS A 528 29.05 1.39 3.89
C HIS A 528 27.74 0.98 4.57
N PHE A 529 27.79 0.05 5.52
CA PHE A 529 26.60 -0.34 6.31
C PHE A 529 26.06 0.82 7.16
N ALA A 530 26.93 1.66 7.72
CA ALA A 530 26.53 2.87 8.44
C ALA A 530 25.77 3.84 7.53
N PHE A 531 26.30 4.10 6.32
CA PHE A 531 25.67 4.95 5.33
C PHE A 531 24.31 4.41 4.89
N GLU A 532 24.20 3.10 4.71
CA GLU A 532 22.95 2.45 4.34
C GLU A 532 21.87 2.58 5.43
N LEU A 533 22.24 2.38 6.70
CA LEU A 533 21.34 2.59 7.84
C LEU A 533 20.84 4.03 7.91
N GLN A 534 21.73 5.01 7.71
CA GLN A 534 21.38 6.42 7.66
C GLN A 534 20.43 6.73 6.48
N ARG A 535 20.71 6.17 5.29
CA ARG A 535 19.85 6.32 4.11
C ARG A 535 18.45 5.75 4.36
N ARG A 536 18.36 4.61 5.05
CA ARG A 536 17.10 3.95 5.43
C ARG A 536 16.45 4.57 6.68
N LYS A 537 17.11 5.53 7.36
CA LYS A 537 16.66 6.20 8.59
C LYS A 537 16.38 5.25 9.76
N VAL A 538 17.23 4.24 9.95
CA VAL A 538 17.09 3.27 11.05
C VAL A 538 18.20 3.50 12.09
N PRO A 539 17.92 4.13 13.25
CA PRO A 539 18.95 4.49 14.24
C PRO A 539 19.37 3.32 15.14
N VAL A 540 18.64 2.21 15.10
CA VAL A 540 18.74 1.13 16.12
C VAL A 540 20.08 0.40 16.06
N ALA A 541 20.71 0.35 14.88
CA ALA A 541 21.97 -0.35 14.68
C ALA A 541 23.21 0.57 14.77
N ASP A 542 23.05 1.86 15.07
CA ASP A 542 24.20 2.78 15.14
C ASP A 542 25.20 2.37 16.24
N SER A 543 24.70 1.89 17.38
CA SER A 543 25.54 1.36 18.47
C SER A 543 26.33 0.13 18.04
N TYR A 544 25.72 -0.76 17.24
CA TYR A 544 26.37 -1.95 16.70
C TYR A 544 27.52 -1.59 15.75
N ILE A 545 27.29 -0.64 14.83
CA ILE A 545 28.29 -0.14 13.88
C ILE A 545 29.46 0.51 14.63
N ASN A 546 29.16 1.35 15.62
CA ASN A 546 30.18 2.05 16.41
C ASN A 546 31.07 1.07 17.20
N LEU A 547 30.47 0.07 17.85
CA LEU A 547 31.25 -0.94 18.57
C LEU A 547 32.10 -1.80 17.60
N THR A 548 31.58 -2.09 16.40
CA THR A 548 32.35 -2.76 15.34
C THR A 548 33.55 -1.93 14.90
N ASN A 549 33.43 -0.60 14.80
CA ASN A 549 34.56 0.30 14.52
C ASN A 549 35.62 0.26 15.63
N ILE A 550 35.19 0.23 16.90
CA ILE A 550 36.10 0.13 18.06
C ILE A 550 36.88 -1.20 18.07
N LEU A 551 36.32 -2.27 17.48
CA LEU A 551 37.04 -3.55 17.32
C LEU A 551 38.03 -3.53 16.14
N LEU A 552 37.68 -2.89 15.03
CA LEU A 552 38.47 -2.92 13.80
C LEU A 552 39.67 -1.98 13.81
N TRP A 553 39.49 -0.72 14.22
CA TRP A 553 40.53 0.32 14.11
C TRP A 553 41.80 0.05 14.93
N PRO A 554 41.71 -0.29 16.24
CA PRO A 554 42.91 -0.57 17.03
C PRO A 554 43.70 -1.76 16.48
N ARG A 555 43.00 -2.74 15.91
CA ARG A 555 43.61 -3.94 15.33
C ARG A 555 44.30 -3.64 14.01
N PHE A 556 43.69 -2.79 13.17
CA PHE A 556 44.36 -2.28 11.98
C PHE A 556 45.66 -1.52 12.33
N GLN A 557 45.61 -0.62 13.33
CA GLN A 557 46.80 0.10 13.78
C GLN A 557 47.90 -0.85 14.28
N MET A 558 47.54 -1.86 15.07
CA MET A 558 48.48 -2.87 15.56
C MET A 558 49.14 -3.65 14.39
N VAL A 559 48.39 -4.04 13.37
CA VAL A 559 48.95 -4.72 12.18
C VAL A 559 49.87 -3.79 11.38
N MET A 560 49.52 -2.51 11.25
CA MET A 560 50.41 -1.51 10.63
C MET A 560 51.70 -1.32 11.42
N ASP A 561 51.63 -1.34 12.76
CA ASP A 561 52.81 -1.26 13.62
C ASP A 561 53.68 -2.53 13.51
N LEU A 562 53.07 -3.72 13.39
CA LEU A 562 53.79 -4.97 13.11
C LEU A 562 54.51 -4.93 11.75
N HIS A 563 53.90 -4.34 10.72
CA HIS A 563 54.58 -4.09 9.44
C HIS A 563 55.77 -3.14 9.60
N CYS A 564 55.64 -2.07 10.39
CA CYS A 564 56.74 -1.16 10.71
C CYS A 564 57.89 -1.88 11.45
N GLU A 565 57.57 -2.69 12.46
CA GLU A 565 58.57 -3.48 13.19
C GLU A 565 59.26 -4.52 12.31
N SER A 566 58.52 -5.15 11.40
CA SER A 566 59.08 -6.10 10.44
C SER A 566 60.10 -5.43 9.54
N LEU A 567 59.82 -4.23 9.03
CA LEU A 567 60.78 -3.44 8.24
C LEU A 567 62.04 -3.05 9.03
N LYS A 568 61.92 -2.79 10.34
CA LYS A 568 63.07 -2.51 11.21
C LYS A 568 63.98 -3.72 11.42
N LYS A 569 63.41 -4.92 11.43
CA LYS A 569 64.11 -6.19 11.66
C LYS A 569 64.81 -6.73 10.41
N VAL A 570 64.56 -6.15 9.22
CA VAL A 570 65.25 -6.53 7.98
C VAL A 570 66.77 -6.35 8.15
N PRO A 571 67.58 -7.39 7.92
CA PRO A 571 69.03 -7.29 8.01
C PRO A 571 69.55 -6.18 7.11
N ALA A 572 70.21 -5.19 7.72
CA ALA A 572 70.84 -4.09 7.01
C ALA A 572 72.37 -4.21 7.10
N PRO A 573 73.10 -3.79 6.06
CA PRO A 573 74.56 -3.76 6.09
C PRO A 573 75.04 -2.80 7.18
N THR A 574 75.68 -3.34 8.23
CA THR A 574 76.33 -2.55 9.29
C THR A 574 77.78 -2.28 8.94
N ALA A 575 78.33 -1.18 9.48
CA ALA A 575 79.67 -0.68 9.18
C ALA A 575 80.84 -1.65 9.49
N HIS A 576 80.58 -2.79 10.17
CA HIS A 576 81.60 -3.74 10.62
C HIS A 576 81.41 -5.18 10.08
N GLY A 577 80.59 -5.41 9.05
CA GLY A 577 80.40 -6.77 8.54
C GLY A 577 79.88 -6.87 7.11
N TYR A 578 80.77 -7.19 6.16
CA TYR A 578 80.45 -7.53 4.76
C TYR A 578 79.45 -8.71 4.62
N ARG A 579 79.24 -9.52 5.68
CA ARG A 579 78.28 -10.64 5.69
C ARG A 579 76.81 -10.19 5.76
N GLY A 580 76.51 -9.01 6.33
CA GLY A 580 75.14 -8.49 6.42
C GLY A 580 74.60 -7.94 5.10
N ALA A 581 75.47 -7.38 4.25
CA ALA A 581 75.11 -6.90 2.92
C ALA A 581 74.66 -8.05 2.01
N ALA A 582 75.40 -9.17 2.01
CA ALA A 582 75.05 -10.33 1.21
C ALA A 582 73.70 -10.93 1.63
N ALA A 583 73.39 -11.01 2.93
CA ALA A 583 72.08 -11.47 3.41
C ALA A 583 70.95 -10.50 3.03
N ALA A 584 71.17 -9.20 3.12
CA ALA A 584 70.19 -8.17 2.76
C ALA A 584 69.81 -8.22 1.26
N PHE A 585 70.80 -8.41 0.39
CA PHE A 585 70.59 -8.49 -1.07
C PHE A 585 70.31 -9.92 -1.58
N SER A 586 70.60 -10.97 -0.80
CA SER A 586 70.30 -12.38 -1.14
C SER A 586 68.82 -12.75 -0.93
N LEU A 587 68.02 -11.88 -0.29
CA LEU A 587 66.56 -11.96 -0.27
C LEU A 587 65.94 -11.78 -1.68
N VAL A 588 66.76 -11.48 -2.69
CA VAL A 588 66.41 -11.43 -4.11
C VAL A 588 66.66 -12.82 -4.72
N GLY A 589 65.60 -13.55 -5.02
CA GLY A 589 65.70 -14.84 -5.70
C GLY A 589 66.47 -14.74 -7.03
N GLY A 590 67.49 -15.59 -7.18
CA GLY A 590 68.13 -15.87 -8.47
C GLY A 590 69.65 -15.72 -8.52
N GLY A 591 70.39 -16.34 -7.62
CA GLY A 591 71.85 -16.36 -7.71
C GLY A 591 72.52 -17.25 -6.67
N SER A 592 72.34 -18.57 -6.79
CA SER A 592 73.27 -19.49 -6.15
C SER A 592 74.62 -19.33 -6.86
N GLY A 593 75.59 -18.70 -6.19
CA GLY A 593 77.01 -18.86 -6.53
C GLY A 593 77.71 -17.75 -7.34
N SER A 594 77.45 -16.46 -7.11
CA SER A 594 78.32 -15.42 -7.70
C SER A 594 78.75 -14.35 -6.69
N ASP A 595 80.07 -14.31 -6.47
CA ASP A 595 80.91 -13.17 -6.12
C ASP A 595 80.27 -12.00 -5.32
N PRO A 596 80.64 -11.78 -4.03
CA PRO A 596 80.07 -10.72 -3.18
C PRO A 596 80.26 -9.29 -3.72
N SER A 597 81.11 -9.09 -4.72
CA SER A 597 81.31 -7.82 -5.42
C SER A 597 80.18 -7.46 -6.42
N LYS A 598 79.33 -8.42 -6.82
CA LYS A 598 78.18 -8.22 -7.73
C LYS A 598 76.81 -8.14 -7.04
N ALA A 599 76.75 -8.33 -5.71
CA ALA A 599 75.52 -8.24 -4.92
C ALA A 599 74.97 -6.81 -4.78
N ALA A 600 75.81 -5.80 -5.06
CA ALA A 600 75.46 -4.38 -5.11
C ALA A 600 74.72 -4.02 -6.42
N SER A 601 73.52 -4.57 -6.60
CA SER A 601 72.68 -4.22 -7.75
C SER A 601 71.98 -2.88 -7.53
N VAL A 602 71.97 -2.05 -8.57
CA VAL A 602 71.21 -0.78 -8.63
C VAL A 602 69.71 -1.04 -8.90
N ALA A 603 69.31 -2.30 -9.09
CA ALA A 603 67.93 -2.70 -9.29
C ALA A 603 67.05 -2.41 -8.05
N PRO A 604 65.74 -2.19 -8.24
CA PRO A 604 64.80 -2.07 -7.12
C PRO A 604 64.81 -3.32 -6.22
N HIS A 605 64.68 -3.10 -4.93
CA HIS A 605 64.62 -4.15 -3.92
C HIS A 605 63.26 -4.86 -3.94
N ALA A 606 63.20 -6.17 -3.66
CA ALA A 606 61.92 -6.90 -3.67
C ALA A 606 60.90 -6.34 -2.64
N ILE A 607 61.39 -5.84 -1.51
CA ILE A 607 60.58 -5.13 -0.48
C ILE A 607 59.90 -3.89 -1.08
N THR A 608 60.53 -3.20 -2.03
CA THR A 608 59.96 -2.01 -2.68
C THR A 608 58.73 -2.37 -3.50
N GLN A 609 58.73 -3.51 -4.18
CA GLN A 609 57.54 -3.99 -4.89
C GLN A 609 56.41 -4.32 -3.91
N ARG A 610 56.70 -5.04 -2.82
CA ARG A 610 55.71 -5.39 -1.78
C ARG A 610 55.14 -4.15 -1.09
N PHE A 611 56.01 -3.22 -0.69
CA PHE A 611 55.63 -1.93 -0.11
C PHE A 611 54.77 -1.13 -1.09
N GLY A 612 55.18 -1.04 -2.36
CA GLY A 612 54.43 -0.34 -3.40
C GLY A 612 53.03 -0.94 -3.62
N GLN A 613 52.91 -2.27 -3.68
CA GLN A 613 51.63 -2.97 -3.81
C GLN A 613 50.73 -2.77 -2.59
N PHE A 614 51.28 -2.90 -1.39
CA PHE A 614 50.53 -2.68 -0.15
C PHE A 614 50.07 -1.22 -0.01
N LEU A 615 50.95 -0.27 -0.33
CA LEU A 615 50.64 1.16 -0.37
C LEU A 615 49.53 1.44 -1.40
N HIS A 616 49.64 0.90 -2.61
CA HIS A 616 48.62 1.03 -3.64
C HIS A 616 47.26 0.50 -3.15
N GLY A 617 47.23 -0.67 -2.50
CA GLY A 617 46.01 -1.24 -1.94
C GLY A 617 45.35 -0.34 -0.89
N ILE A 618 46.13 0.24 0.04
CA ILE A 618 45.61 1.18 1.03
C ILE A 618 45.08 2.46 0.38
N LEU A 619 45.79 3.01 -0.60
CA LEU A 619 45.38 4.23 -1.30
C LEU A 619 44.09 4.03 -2.10
N MET A 620 43.95 2.89 -2.79
CA MET A 620 42.72 2.54 -3.50
C MET A 620 41.51 2.46 -2.55
N LEU A 621 41.69 1.86 -1.37
CA LEU A 621 40.64 1.74 -0.36
C LEU A 621 40.34 3.04 0.40
N SER A 622 41.17 4.06 0.25
CA SER A 622 40.99 5.39 0.85
C SER A 622 40.54 6.45 -0.16
N ALA A 623 40.27 6.09 -1.42
CA ALA A 623 39.91 7.06 -2.46
C ALA A 623 38.56 7.77 -2.19
N GLU A 624 37.59 7.07 -1.61
CA GLU A 624 36.22 7.54 -1.37
C GLU A 624 35.93 7.81 0.13
N ALA A 625 36.95 7.68 0.98
CA ALA A 625 36.80 7.77 2.43
C ALA A 625 36.92 9.22 2.94
N GLY A 626 36.02 9.61 3.84
CA GLY A 626 36.09 10.91 4.54
C GLY A 626 36.93 10.91 5.81
N ASP A 627 37.24 9.73 6.36
CA ASP A 627 37.98 9.55 7.61
C ASP A 627 39.32 8.85 7.32
N ASP A 628 40.35 9.68 7.12
CA ASP A 628 41.70 9.27 6.73
C ASP A 628 42.71 9.36 7.89
N GLU A 629 42.33 9.89 9.06
CA GLU A 629 43.31 10.24 10.09
C GLU A 629 44.08 9.02 10.65
N PRO A 630 43.42 7.90 11.04
CA PRO A 630 44.15 6.72 11.53
C PRO A 630 45.00 6.05 10.44
N VAL A 631 44.52 6.08 9.19
CA VAL A 631 45.20 5.49 8.02
C VAL A 631 46.41 6.33 7.63
N SER A 632 46.25 7.65 7.51
CA SER A 632 47.29 8.60 7.15
C SER A 632 48.43 8.58 8.16
N ASN A 633 48.14 8.58 9.46
CA ASN A 633 49.15 8.51 10.52
C ASN A 633 49.93 7.18 10.49
N SER A 634 49.23 6.06 10.26
CA SER A 634 49.88 4.74 10.16
C SER A 634 50.72 4.60 8.89
N LEU A 635 50.25 5.18 7.78
CA LEU A 635 50.95 5.19 6.50
C LEU A 635 52.19 6.09 6.55
N ALA A 636 52.11 7.26 7.18
CA ALA A 636 53.25 8.14 7.38
C ALA A 636 54.38 7.47 8.20
N ARG A 637 54.02 6.74 9.26
CA ARG A 637 54.97 5.91 10.03
C ARG A 637 55.60 4.83 9.17
N LEU A 638 54.78 4.04 8.45
CA LEU A 638 55.26 2.97 7.58
C LEU A 638 56.20 3.49 6.47
N ARG A 639 55.85 4.63 5.88
CA ARG A 639 56.65 5.33 4.86
C ARG A 639 58.01 5.75 5.41
N SER A 640 58.05 6.37 6.59
CA SER A 640 59.30 6.81 7.24
C SER A 640 60.23 5.62 7.52
N GLU A 641 59.69 4.49 7.96
CA GLU A 641 60.47 3.27 8.20
C GLU A 641 60.98 2.65 6.89
N TYR A 642 60.16 2.66 5.83
CA TYR A 642 60.58 2.22 4.49
C TYR A 642 61.73 3.10 3.94
N GLU A 643 61.62 4.42 4.02
CA GLU A 643 62.70 5.34 3.62
C GLU A 643 63.98 5.13 4.43
N THR A 644 63.84 4.90 5.74
CA THR A 644 64.96 4.60 6.63
C THR A 644 65.64 3.29 6.22
N LEU A 645 64.88 2.25 5.89
CA LEU A 645 65.40 0.98 5.39
C LEU A 645 66.11 1.14 4.04
N MET A 646 65.49 1.82 3.07
CA MET A 646 66.11 2.09 1.78
C MET A 646 67.40 2.89 1.94
N GLY A 647 67.43 3.89 2.83
CA GLY A 647 68.63 4.65 3.15
C GLY A 647 69.75 3.81 3.76
N LYS A 648 69.43 2.81 4.61
CA LYS A 648 70.39 1.84 5.17
C LYS A 648 70.91 0.88 4.10
N LEU A 649 70.04 0.32 3.26
CA LEU A 649 70.42 -0.59 2.18
C LEU A 649 71.29 0.10 1.12
N ALA A 650 70.96 1.35 0.78
CA ALA A 650 71.72 2.14 -0.19
C ALA A 650 73.15 2.42 0.28
N LYS A 651 73.43 2.43 1.60
CA LYS A 651 74.79 2.53 2.15
C LYS A 651 75.62 1.25 1.97
N GLY A 652 74.99 0.07 1.85
CA GLY A 652 75.68 -1.19 1.58
C GLY A 652 75.66 -1.64 0.13
N ALA A 653 74.88 -0.98 -0.74
CA ALA A 653 74.88 -1.19 -2.19
C ALA A 653 76.13 -0.63 -2.91
N GLY A 654 77.16 -0.20 -2.17
CA GLY A 654 78.45 0.26 -2.70
C GLY A 654 78.94 1.57 -2.09
N GLY A 655 80.26 1.80 -2.10
CA GLY A 655 80.89 3.01 -1.56
C GLY A 655 80.72 4.27 -2.41
N ASP A 656 80.26 4.14 -3.67
CA ASP A 656 80.12 5.26 -4.61
C ASP A 656 78.79 6.02 -4.42
N ALA A 657 78.87 7.32 -4.16
CA ALA A 657 77.70 8.19 -3.97
C ALA A 657 76.70 8.13 -5.15
N SER A 658 77.21 8.02 -6.39
CA SER A 658 76.37 7.92 -7.60
C SER A 658 75.59 6.60 -7.66
N LYS A 659 76.17 5.47 -7.25
CA LYS A 659 75.46 4.18 -7.21
C LYS A 659 74.37 4.17 -6.15
N ARG A 660 74.65 4.79 -4.98
CA ARG A 660 73.68 4.97 -3.90
C ARG A 660 72.46 5.79 -4.36
N GLN A 661 72.69 6.91 -5.06
CA GLN A 661 71.61 7.75 -5.58
C GLN A 661 70.78 7.04 -6.65
N ARG A 662 71.42 6.34 -7.58
CA ARG A 662 70.71 5.55 -8.60
C ARG A 662 69.86 4.43 -8.00
N PHE A 663 70.35 3.77 -6.94
CA PHE A 663 69.57 2.77 -6.22
C PHE A 663 68.32 3.39 -5.59
N LEU A 664 68.46 4.50 -4.87
CA LEU A 664 67.32 5.21 -4.27
C LEU A 664 66.33 5.70 -5.32
N TYR A 665 66.82 6.29 -6.42
CA TYR A 665 66.01 6.72 -7.56
C TYR A 665 65.18 5.57 -8.12
N ASN A 666 65.80 4.41 -8.40
CA ASN A 666 65.09 3.26 -8.96
C ASN A 666 64.01 2.71 -8.02
N ASN A 667 64.28 2.67 -6.72
CA ASN A 667 63.31 2.21 -5.73
C ASN A 667 62.11 3.19 -5.59
N TYR A 668 62.37 4.48 -5.44
CA TYR A 668 61.29 5.47 -5.32
C TYR A 668 60.50 5.65 -6.63
N SER A 669 61.18 5.55 -7.78
CA SER A 669 60.53 5.56 -9.10
C SER A 669 59.60 4.36 -9.27
N LEU A 670 59.99 3.17 -8.79
CA LEU A 670 59.12 2.00 -8.80
C LEU A 670 57.87 2.19 -7.93
N VAL A 671 58.02 2.73 -6.70
CA VAL A 671 56.86 3.04 -5.84
C VAL A 671 55.91 4.01 -6.54
N LEU A 672 56.44 5.10 -7.11
CA LEU A 672 55.65 6.10 -7.81
C LEU A 672 54.92 5.52 -9.03
N THR A 673 55.57 4.60 -9.74
CA THR A 673 54.95 3.89 -10.88
C THR A 673 53.78 3.04 -10.43
N ILE A 674 53.94 2.28 -9.33
CA ILE A 674 52.89 1.40 -8.80
C ILE A 674 51.67 2.18 -8.29
N ILE A 675 51.85 3.36 -7.69
CA ILE A 675 50.73 4.17 -7.17
C ILE A 675 50.18 5.19 -8.20
N SER A 676 50.70 5.22 -9.43
CA SER A 676 50.40 6.28 -10.40
C SER A 676 48.92 6.42 -10.77
N ASP A 677 48.19 5.30 -10.78
CA ASP A 677 46.78 5.17 -11.13
C ASP A 677 45.82 5.38 -9.95
N THR A 678 46.32 5.44 -8.72
CA THR A 678 45.52 5.68 -7.51
C THR A 678 44.92 7.09 -7.48
N LYS A 679 43.79 7.29 -6.80
CA LYS A 679 43.07 8.57 -6.72
C LYS A 679 42.71 8.89 -5.27
N GLY A 680 42.48 10.17 -4.98
CA GLY A 680 42.08 10.65 -3.65
C GLY A 680 43.13 11.56 -3.01
N LYS A 681 42.75 12.27 -1.94
CA LYS A 681 43.62 13.26 -1.28
C LYS A 681 44.92 12.63 -0.77
N LEU A 682 44.79 11.52 -0.02
CA LEU A 682 45.94 10.80 0.52
C LEU A 682 46.86 10.25 -0.60
N ALA A 683 46.30 9.86 -1.74
CA ALA A 683 47.07 9.37 -2.88
C ALA A 683 47.94 10.48 -3.50
N GLU A 684 47.37 11.68 -3.70
CA GLU A 684 48.12 12.82 -4.23
C GLU A 684 49.23 13.27 -3.29
N GLU A 685 48.99 13.27 -1.96
CA GLU A 685 50.03 13.55 -0.95
C GLU A 685 51.20 12.56 -1.03
N GLN A 686 50.93 11.27 -1.23
CA GLN A 686 51.99 10.26 -1.39
C GLN A 686 52.74 10.38 -2.73
N LYS A 687 52.02 10.68 -3.82
CA LYS A 687 52.64 10.91 -5.14
C LYS A 687 53.55 12.13 -5.13
N GLU A 688 53.13 13.22 -4.50
CA GLU A 688 53.95 14.43 -4.36
C GLU A 688 55.22 14.14 -3.55
N HIS A 689 55.08 13.42 -2.42
CA HIS A 689 56.21 13.05 -1.56
C HIS A 689 57.24 12.18 -2.29
N PHE A 690 56.83 11.06 -2.89
CA PHE A 690 57.76 10.23 -3.66
C PHE A 690 58.26 10.93 -4.93
N GLY A 691 57.47 11.81 -5.54
CA GLY A 691 57.88 12.65 -6.66
C GLY A 691 58.98 13.65 -6.27
N ALA A 692 58.93 14.25 -5.08
CA ALA A 692 60.01 15.07 -4.54
C ALA A 692 61.29 14.24 -4.34
N LEU A 693 61.20 13.07 -3.70
CA LEU A 693 62.34 12.17 -3.51
C LEU A 693 62.98 11.72 -4.84
N VAL A 694 62.18 11.46 -5.87
CA VAL A 694 62.68 11.12 -7.21
C VAL A 694 63.41 12.31 -7.85
N ARG A 695 62.91 13.54 -7.71
CA ARG A 695 63.57 14.76 -8.21
C ARG A 695 64.90 15.03 -7.50
N ASP A 696 64.95 14.82 -6.19
CA ASP A 696 66.16 15.04 -5.38
C ASP A 696 67.27 14.04 -5.70
N ASN A 697 66.92 12.81 -6.08
CA ASN A 697 67.88 11.76 -6.47
C ASN A 697 68.20 11.73 -7.98
N LYS A 698 67.47 12.50 -8.81
CA LYS A 698 67.73 12.65 -10.26
C LYS A 698 68.70 13.79 -10.58
N SER A 699 68.83 14.77 -9.67
CA SER A 699 69.51 16.06 -9.90
C SER A 699 70.98 16.10 -9.42
N ARG A 700 71.56 14.96 -9.03
CA ARG A 700 72.97 14.79 -8.62
C ARG A 700 73.51 13.48 -9.20
#